data_AF-C6ADI4-F1
#
_entry.id   AF-C6ADI4-F1
#
_cell.length_a   1.000
_cell.length_b   1.000
_cell.length_c   1.000
_cell.angle_alpha   90.00
_cell.angle_beta   90.00
_cell.angle_gamma   90.00
#
_symmetry.space_group_name_H-M   'P 1'
#
loop_
_entity.id
_entity.type
_entity.pdbx_description
1 polymer ?
#
loop_
_entity_poly.entity_id
_entity_poly.type
_entity_poly.pdbx_seq_one_letter_code
_entity_poly.pdbx_strand_id
1 'polypeptide(L)'
;MYKTSLLSCTAAAAIILFNIQFSVHAETLEVSDGKTVPVSDKTYETIHAKDGGKIIGKHLTIVTNKDINQDTNKTVYAVTAEGANSAIELLEGTTIKGTGSGIFLGLEAKDGATLQMTKGTITYSGTGASSSGILSSTGASFSDSKSKKNKLEDVVISSENDNLLLPLGISAKNSTVTLNNVTVTQALIGIFAEDHSTITVSGGSLDGDTDGVYAGNGSTITLNNNVTVASSKSNALHADGIESKITMKGGAVIGGSLNGHGGALFTENGGRIEITDVTLTTNNFGNGANANGFGSIIELKGKTSIEKVRNGLRAEKGGKITSEDLTITAYENQEYSISGIIAIDPNSEIQLKGHTTIEKVSYGLGAYNGGKITSGDLTIVGGKVIDQDPDEARSGVWTGDSGSEIQLTGKTTIQNFDEGLYADSGSKIISGDLTIIGGESEEATIGVSTSELNSIVELNGKTTIQNVGTGLLAIEGSTIKTSNGTVDTNSEGLDTQSDTPQNGKKNKIEAKKAALVVINGGHIDLTDVSATAEVAGLQFATFSDNDPNGPDYPQKYHSNEINLTNAEIHAENDTGILVGAFVEKSIEDAAAPSIGTVNLKKSEVHADVLLGDGIFWDKTSWKGKNSWHDKEMKAISNGTFTLSADQSTLEGRANIAKDRNVHFDLKNNTQWILKNSAHEKDDDGNLLDIAQRSRSDISTLHLDNSSIIFSKPTEEHYQTLHIGSGKPDSTAVYNAMGDAKIYFNAEWSDGAAINEQKTDRLLINGNVSGTTSVYVMGRLENDNVEANTSAAANVRGLSLIQVSGKAEESSFKLVNGYTTRGGLPDMYTLRAYGPDSSQGKANIAQNLFDEKNENFWDFRLQPELLGNGSGSGSGSTPDPETNIPAVAPVPQTASYLVMPNALFYSGLTDMAKQNALLANIRTSVLGKEEDKQTGFFLYTYGSTGTLSSERGPLKYGYGADIRYAALQAGVTLAAIEGQNTTTHLGLVGTYGQLSFTPKDMSDAGKNTLDKWSLTAYGSIQYNNGFYIDALLSYGILKGHIANALRGNTAKLNDAKMLSISTTVGKEFATGMEGLTFEPQAQVAYQHLMFNTIEDADNLTIDMNNPSQWLIRVSGRLTKTISTENSRPMSFYGKVNLIKTFGDDGTIHIGRDFDLDPMGPAIEGGIGINAQLSHNFSLHGDVSYQQKLQKTGISGASFSGGIRYQF
;
A
#
# COMPACT_ATOMS: atom_id res chain seq x y z
N MET A 1 -11.12 -73.43 -46.34
CA MET A 1 -10.17 -74.53 -46.00
C MET A 1 -10.79 -75.30 -44.82
N TYR A 2 -10.98 -76.62 -44.94
CA TYR A 2 -10.29 -77.65 -44.11
C TYR A 2 -10.33 -77.35 -42.59
N LYS A 3 -11.16 -78.07 -41.82
CA LYS A 3 -10.81 -79.27 -40.97
C LYS A 3 -9.96 -78.89 -39.75
N THR A 4 -10.22 -79.32 -38.50
CA THR A 4 -10.80 -80.57 -37.91
C THR A 4 -11.58 -80.25 -36.61
N SER A 5 -12.74 -80.85 -36.27
CA SER A 5 -12.97 -82.12 -35.49
C SER A 5 -12.17 -82.26 -34.18
N LEU A 6 -12.66 -82.78 -33.02
CA LEU A 6 -13.85 -83.59 -32.63
C LEU A 6 -14.12 -83.29 -31.09
N LEU A 7 -14.94 -83.91 -30.20
CA LEU A 7 -15.76 -85.14 -30.13
C LEU A 7 -16.89 -85.06 -29.04
N SER A 8 -18.15 -85.09 -29.49
CA SER A 8 -19.42 -85.62 -28.91
C SER A 8 -19.67 -85.97 -27.40
N CYS A 9 -20.89 -85.61 -26.96
CA CYS A 9 -21.90 -86.43 -26.21
C CYS A 9 -21.58 -86.94 -24.78
N THR A 10 -22.53 -87.36 -23.92
CA THR A 10 -23.99 -87.70 -24.00
C THR A 10 -24.62 -87.35 -22.62
N ALA A 11 -25.93 -87.29 -22.32
CA ALA A 11 -27.20 -87.70 -22.95
C ALA A 11 -28.31 -86.67 -22.53
N ALA A 12 -29.43 -86.42 -23.24
CA ALA A 12 -30.57 -87.24 -23.72
C ALA A 12 -31.64 -87.54 -22.65
N ALA A 13 -32.93 -87.32 -22.99
CA ALA A 13 -34.02 -87.17 -22.03
C ALA A 13 -34.87 -88.44 -21.78
N ALA A 14 -35.29 -88.60 -20.52
CA ALA A 14 -36.20 -89.60 -19.96
C ALA A 14 -36.57 -89.10 -18.54
N ILE A 15 -37.79 -89.19 -17.98
CA ILE A 15 -39.07 -89.84 -18.35
C ILE A 15 -40.22 -88.98 -17.79
N ILE A 16 -41.44 -89.07 -18.37
CA ILE A 16 -42.68 -88.50 -17.79
C ILE A 16 -43.48 -89.63 -17.12
N LEU A 17 -44.21 -89.31 -16.04
CA LEU A 17 -45.05 -90.20 -15.21
C LEU A 17 -44.30 -91.19 -14.30
N PHE A 18 -44.18 -90.85 -13.01
CA PHE A 18 -44.96 -91.47 -11.91
C PHE A 18 -44.73 -90.68 -10.60
N ASN A 19 -45.41 -91.06 -9.51
CA ASN A 19 -45.46 -90.37 -8.21
C ASN A 19 -46.16 -89.00 -8.31
N ILE A 20 -47.46 -88.84 -8.03
CA ILE A 20 -48.28 -89.39 -6.93
C ILE A 20 -47.71 -88.99 -5.57
N GLN A 21 -48.58 -88.39 -4.75
CA GLN A 21 -48.26 -87.76 -3.47
C GLN A 21 -47.56 -88.71 -2.50
N PHE A 22 -46.44 -88.26 -1.95
CA PHE A 22 -46.17 -88.48 -0.53
C PHE A 22 -46.41 -87.16 0.20
N SER A 23 -47.65 -86.98 0.66
CA SER A 23 -48.02 -85.93 1.61
C SER A 23 -47.43 -86.27 2.98
N VAL A 24 -46.12 -86.07 3.13
CA VAL A 24 -45.55 -85.89 4.46
C VAL A 24 -46.05 -84.53 4.94
N HIS A 25 -47.12 -84.53 5.74
CA HIS A 25 -47.45 -83.36 6.56
C HIS A 25 -46.22 -83.07 7.41
N ALA A 26 -45.69 -81.86 7.32
CA ALA A 26 -44.59 -81.47 8.19
C ALA A 26 -45.15 -81.28 9.61
N GLU A 27 -44.32 -81.53 10.61
CA GLU A 27 -44.77 -81.60 12.00
C GLU A 27 -44.90 -80.18 12.59
N THR A 28 -45.76 -79.97 13.59
CA THR A 28 -45.72 -78.75 14.43
C THR A 28 -45.08 -79.11 15.76
N LEU A 29 -44.01 -78.40 16.13
CA LEU A 29 -43.25 -78.65 17.36
C LEU A 29 -43.56 -77.60 18.42
N GLU A 30 -44.53 -77.86 19.29
CA GLU A 30 -44.75 -77.06 20.50
C GLU A 30 -44.00 -77.67 21.71
N VAL A 31 -43.28 -76.84 22.48
CA VAL A 31 -42.56 -77.25 23.70
C VAL A 31 -42.86 -76.30 24.85
N SER A 32 -43.39 -76.86 25.94
CA SER A 32 -43.88 -76.18 27.15
C SER A 32 -43.20 -76.67 28.44
N ASP A 33 -43.62 -76.12 29.59
CA ASP A 33 -43.34 -76.62 30.95
C ASP A 33 -41.84 -76.72 31.31
N GLY A 34 -41.01 -75.78 30.84
CA GLY A 34 -39.57 -75.79 31.13
C GLY A 34 -38.75 -76.92 30.45
N LYS A 35 -39.39 -77.76 29.62
CA LYS A 35 -38.73 -78.89 28.94
C LYS A 35 -37.70 -78.41 27.93
N THR A 36 -36.60 -79.14 27.75
CA THR A 36 -35.62 -78.89 26.68
C THR A 36 -35.63 -80.04 25.68
N VAL A 37 -35.83 -79.74 24.40
CA VAL A 37 -36.00 -80.74 23.33
C VAL A 37 -34.99 -80.48 22.19
N PRO A 38 -34.00 -81.35 21.98
CA PRO A 38 -33.11 -81.28 20.83
C PRO A 38 -33.73 -81.99 19.61
N VAL A 39 -33.62 -81.39 18.43
CA VAL A 39 -34.11 -81.94 17.15
C VAL A 39 -33.11 -81.64 16.02
N SER A 40 -32.96 -82.57 15.07
CA SER A 40 -31.99 -82.48 13.96
C SER A 40 -32.61 -82.98 12.65
N ASP A 41 -32.19 -82.40 11.53
CA ASP A 41 -32.43 -82.91 10.17
C ASP A 41 -33.91 -83.21 9.85
N LYS A 42 -34.82 -82.38 10.39
CA LYS A 42 -36.27 -82.56 10.32
C LYS A 42 -36.97 -81.42 9.58
N THR A 43 -38.12 -81.75 8.99
CA THR A 43 -39.05 -80.79 8.39
C THR A 43 -40.22 -80.48 9.32
N TYR A 44 -40.47 -79.21 9.57
CA TYR A 44 -41.55 -78.71 10.46
C TYR A 44 -42.40 -77.65 9.75
N GLU A 45 -43.71 -77.56 10.02
CA GLU A 45 -44.53 -76.43 9.55
C GLU A 45 -44.34 -75.21 10.46
N THR A 46 -44.37 -75.42 11.78
CA THR A 46 -44.08 -74.38 12.78
C THR A 46 -43.33 -74.94 13.99
N ILE A 47 -42.57 -74.08 14.66
CA ILE A 47 -41.82 -74.41 15.88
C ILE A 47 -42.13 -73.36 16.96
N HIS A 48 -42.63 -73.78 18.11
CA HIS A 48 -43.08 -72.89 19.19
C HIS A 48 -42.53 -73.34 20.55
N ALA A 49 -41.71 -72.49 21.19
CA ALA A 49 -41.24 -72.69 22.56
C ALA A 49 -41.94 -71.69 23.48
N LYS A 50 -42.70 -72.19 24.45
CA LYS A 50 -43.48 -71.37 25.40
C LYS A 50 -43.36 -71.86 26.84
N ASP A 51 -43.87 -71.11 27.81
CA ASP A 51 -43.95 -71.53 29.21
C ASP A 51 -42.62 -72.07 29.79
N GLY A 52 -41.51 -71.39 29.44
CA GLY A 52 -40.15 -71.74 29.84
C GLY A 52 -39.50 -72.86 29.00
N GLY A 53 -40.24 -73.44 28.04
CA GLY A 53 -39.79 -74.52 27.15
C GLY A 53 -38.65 -74.10 26.23
N LYS A 54 -37.84 -75.08 25.80
CA LYS A 54 -36.60 -74.84 25.04
C LYS A 54 -36.43 -75.81 23.90
N ILE A 55 -36.05 -75.31 22.73
CA ILE A 55 -35.83 -76.11 21.52
C ILE A 55 -34.42 -75.86 21.00
N ILE A 56 -33.67 -76.93 20.76
CA ILE A 56 -32.33 -76.86 20.15
C ILE A 56 -32.41 -77.57 18.79
N GLY A 57 -32.58 -76.79 17.73
CA GLY A 57 -32.67 -77.27 16.36
C GLY A 57 -31.32 -77.33 15.68
N LYS A 58 -31.08 -78.35 14.86
CA LYS A 58 -29.91 -78.49 13.98
C LYS A 58 -30.36 -78.80 12.55
N HIS A 59 -29.88 -78.04 11.58
CA HIS A 59 -30.12 -78.30 10.15
C HIS A 59 -31.61 -78.53 9.81
N LEU A 60 -32.50 -77.72 10.38
CA LEU A 60 -33.94 -77.89 10.20
C LEU A 60 -34.42 -77.25 8.88
N THR A 61 -35.49 -77.79 8.31
CA THR A 61 -36.17 -77.19 7.15
C THR A 61 -37.60 -76.83 7.55
N ILE A 62 -37.91 -75.55 7.71
CA ILE A 62 -39.20 -75.09 8.19
C ILE A 62 -40.01 -74.60 6.99
N VAL A 63 -41.20 -75.19 6.80
CA VAL A 63 -41.99 -75.12 5.56
C VAL A 63 -43.44 -74.80 5.87
N THR A 64 -43.81 -73.52 5.86
CA THR A 64 -45.17 -73.08 6.21
C THR A 64 -46.14 -73.19 5.04
N ASN A 65 -47.33 -73.71 5.31
CA ASN A 65 -48.45 -73.81 4.37
C ASN A 65 -49.49 -72.67 4.55
N LYS A 66 -50.31 -72.42 3.53
CA LYS A 66 -51.32 -71.35 3.43
C LYS A 66 -52.36 -71.35 4.56
N ASP A 67 -52.66 -72.51 5.12
CA ASP A 67 -53.81 -72.69 6.01
C ASP A 67 -53.57 -72.17 7.44
N ILE A 68 -52.32 -71.79 7.76
CA ILE A 68 -51.91 -71.29 9.09
C ILE A 68 -52.39 -69.83 9.35
N ASN A 69 -52.62 -69.03 8.30
CA ASN A 69 -53.00 -67.60 8.40
C ASN A 69 -54.34 -67.26 7.70
N GLN A 70 -55.21 -68.24 7.40
CA GLN A 70 -56.44 -67.99 6.65
C GLN A 70 -57.67 -67.58 7.50
N ASP A 71 -57.73 -67.92 8.79
CA ASP A 71 -58.80 -67.47 9.71
C ASP A 71 -58.38 -67.59 11.19
N THR A 72 -58.04 -66.46 11.85
CA THR A 72 -58.18 -66.17 13.30
C THR A 72 -57.44 -64.86 13.68
N ASN A 73 -57.79 -64.26 14.83
CA ASN A 73 -57.15 -63.06 15.38
C ASN A 73 -55.74 -63.32 15.99
N LYS A 74 -54.86 -64.08 15.32
CA LYS A 74 -53.50 -64.36 15.79
C LYS A 74 -52.50 -64.40 14.62
N THR A 75 -51.49 -63.55 14.68
CA THR A 75 -50.28 -63.63 13.84
C THR A 75 -49.42 -64.83 14.28
N VAL A 76 -49.07 -65.72 13.35
CA VAL A 76 -48.25 -66.91 13.61
C VAL A 76 -46.94 -66.83 12.84
N TYR A 77 -45.80 -66.86 13.55
CA TYR A 77 -44.47 -66.98 12.95
C TYR A 77 -44.10 -68.45 12.75
N ALA A 78 -43.29 -68.74 11.73
CA ALA A 78 -42.77 -70.10 11.48
C ALA A 78 -41.92 -70.61 12.67
N VAL A 79 -41.25 -69.70 13.38
CA VAL A 79 -40.53 -69.96 14.63
C VAL A 79 -40.95 -68.94 15.69
N THR A 80 -41.45 -69.37 16.84
CA THR A 80 -41.90 -68.49 17.93
C THR A 80 -41.28 -68.91 19.27
N ALA A 81 -40.59 -68.01 19.94
CA ALA A 81 -40.21 -68.14 21.35
C ALA A 81 -41.03 -67.15 22.19
N GLU A 82 -41.81 -67.64 23.15
CA GLU A 82 -42.83 -66.86 23.87
C GLU A 82 -42.72 -67.04 25.40
N GLY A 83 -42.63 -65.94 26.14
CA GLY A 83 -42.64 -65.96 27.60
C GLY A 83 -41.27 -66.16 28.26
N ALA A 84 -41.16 -65.71 29.50
CA ALA A 84 -39.91 -65.69 30.25
C ALA A 84 -39.27 -67.08 30.41
N ASN A 85 -37.95 -67.16 30.16
CA ASN A 85 -37.11 -68.37 30.14
C ASN A 85 -37.31 -69.31 28.94
N SER A 86 -38.32 -69.08 28.08
CA SER A 86 -38.49 -69.85 26.85
C SER A 86 -37.33 -69.56 25.87
N ALA A 87 -36.86 -70.58 25.16
CA ALA A 87 -35.73 -70.42 24.24
C ALA A 87 -35.81 -71.25 22.96
N ILE A 88 -35.33 -70.69 21.85
CA ILE A 88 -35.04 -71.46 20.63
C ILE A 88 -33.61 -71.19 20.19
N GLU A 89 -32.84 -72.24 19.94
CA GLU A 89 -31.50 -72.20 19.38
C GLU A 89 -31.49 -72.99 18.07
N LEU A 90 -31.45 -72.32 16.92
CA LEU A 90 -31.37 -72.92 15.59
C LEU A 90 -29.93 -72.91 15.11
N LEU A 91 -29.39 -74.09 14.82
CA LEU A 91 -27.98 -74.30 14.51
C LEU A 91 -27.81 -74.98 13.14
N GLU A 92 -26.58 -74.95 12.63
CA GLU A 92 -26.08 -75.85 11.59
C GLU A 92 -26.87 -75.85 10.27
N GLY A 93 -27.30 -74.68 9.77
CA GLY A 93 -27.83 -74.54 8.40
C GLY A 93 -29.37 -74.51 8.30
N THR A 94 -30.07 -74.04 9.33
CA THR A 94 -31.55 -74.05 9.34
C THR A 94 -32.14 -73.11 8.27
N THR A 95 -33.11 -73.62 7.50
CA THR A 95 -33.76 -72.94 6.37
C THR A 95 -35.25 -72.77 6.64
N ILE A 96 -35.79 -71.56 6.45
CA ILE A 96 -37.20 -71.22 6.67
C ILE A 96 -37.79 -70.68 5.35
N LYS A 97 -38.75 -71.41 4.75
CA LYS A 97 -39.32 -71.11 3.41
C LYS A 97 -40.83 -71.45 3.32
N GLY A 98 -41.60 -70.85 2.41
CA GLY A 98 -43.02 -71.15 2.18
C GLY A 98 -43.29 -72.11 1.01
N THR A 99 -44.39 -72.87 1.04
CA THR A 99 -44.83 -73.78 -0.06
C THR A 99 -45.68 -73.08 -1.14
N GLY A 100 -45.16 -72.00 -1.72
CA GLY A 100 -45.81 -71.29 -2.83
C GLY A 100 -47.05 -70.46 -2.44
N SER A 101 -47.23 -70.21 -1.14
CA SER A 101 -48.32 -69.41 -0.59
C SER A 101 -47.90 -68.45 0.53
N GLY A 102 -46.59 -68.29 0.73
CA GLY A 102 -45.99 -67.31 1.64
C GLY A 102 -45.74 -67.74 3.08
N ILE A 103 -44.48 -67.60 3.50
CA ILE A 103 -44.20 -67.10 4.85
C ILE A 103 -44.59 -65.62 4.86
N PHE A 104 -45.38 -65.21 5.87
CA PHE A 104 -45.58 -63.81 6.22
C PHE A 104 -44.67 -63.38 7.38
N LEU A 105 -44.33 -64.32 8.28
CA LEU A 105 -43.70 -64.06 9.56
C LEU A 105 -42.66 -65.16 9.83
N GLY A 106 -41.37 -64.80 9.78
CA GLY A 106 -40.25 -65.76 9.82
C GLY A 106 -39.99 -66.30 11.23
N LEU A 107 -39.28 -65.53 12.05
CA LEU A 107 -39.03 -65.86 13.45
C LEU A 107 -39.43 -64.74 14.42
N GLU A 108 -39.85 -65.10 15.63
CA GLU A 108 -40.20 -64.19 16.73
C GLU A 108 -39.61 -64.66 18.06
N ALA A 109 -39.08 -63.72 18.84
CA ALA A 109 -38.88 -63.87 20.29
C ALA A 109 -39.64 -62.77 21.03
N LYS A 110 -40.47 -63.14 22.00
CA LYS A 110 -41.29 -62.16 22.73
C LYS A 110 -41.55 -62.48 24.19
N ASP A 111 -42.04 -61.48 24.92
CA ASP A 111 -42.49 -61.60 26.32
C ASP A 111 -41.42 -62.16 27.27
N GLY A 112 -40.16 -61.71 27.11
CA GLY A 112 -38.99 -62.20 27.88
C GLY A 112 -38.34 -63.51 27.39
N ALA A 113 -38.75 -64.04 26.23
CA ALA A 113 -38.12 -65.21 25.61
C ALA A 113 -36.78 -64.88 24.92
N THR A 114 -36.04 -65.91 24.49
CA THR A 114 -34.72 -65.75 23.85
C THR A 114 -34.60 -66.56 22.56
N LEU A 115 -34.11 -65.99 21.46
CA LEU A 115 -33.89 -66.73 20.21
C LEU A 115 -32.46 -66.55 19.67
N GLN A 116 -31.82 -67.66 19.34
CA GLN A 116 -30.55 -67.73 18.65
C GLN A 116 -30.68 -68.47 17.32
N MET A 117 -30.06 -67.96 16.25
CA MET A 117 -29.94 -68.66 14.97
C MET A 117 -28.51 -68.52 14.44
N THR A 118 -27.87 -69.64 14.11
CA THR A 118 -26.50 -69.70 13.58
C THR A 118 -26.47 -70.50 12.29
N LYS A 119 -26.00 -69.87 11.20
CA LYS A 119 -25.98 -70.39 9.81
C LYS A 119 -27.36 -70.78 9.31
N GLY A 120 -27.95 -69.96 8.44
CA GLY A 120 -29.26 -70.28 7.90
C GLY A 120 -29.87 -69.24 6.97
N THR A 121 -31.07 -69.54 6.48
CA THR A 121 -31.81 -68.69 5.56
C THR A 121 -33.26 -68.51 5.98
N ILE A 122 -33.80 -67.31 5.76
CA ILE A 122 -35.20 -66.95 5.97
C ILE A 122 -35.69 -66.31 4.66
N THR A 123 -36.66 -66.93 4.00
CA THR A 123 -37.14 -66.45 2.68
C THR A 123 -38.62 -66.12 2.71
N TYR A 124 -38.95 -64.84 2.53
CA TYR A 124 -40.31 -64.31 2.43
C TYR A 124 -40.94 -64.65 1.08
N SER A 125 -42.24 -65.01 1.04
CA SER A 125 -42.90 -65.40 -0.21
C SER A 125 -44.40 -65.10 -0.29
N GLY A 126 -44.85 -64.06 0.41
CA GLY A 126 -46.23 -63.59 0.33
C GLY A 126 -46.63 -63.09 -1.06
N THR A 127 -47.93 -62.80 -1.23
CA THR A 127 -48.39 -61.90 -2.28
C THR A 127 -48.15 -60.45 -1.85
N GLY A 128 -47.72 -59.59 -2.77
CA GLY A 128 -47.20 -58.25 -2.46
C GLY A 128 -48.10 -57.36 -1.62
N ALA A 129 -47.46 -56.48 -0.85
CA ALA A 129 -48.10 -55.59 0.13
C ALA A 129 -49.29 -54.82 -0.49
N SER A 130 -50.49 -55.12 -0.01
CA SER A 130 -51.70 -54.36 -0.35
C SER A 130 -51.72 -53.03 0.41
N SER A 131 -52.23 -51.97 -0.23
CA SER A 131 -52.38 -50.63 0.34
C SER A 131 -53.53 -50.53 1.36
N SER A 132 -53.86 -51.64 2.03
CA SER A 132 -54.91 -51.79 3.03
C SER A 132 -54.34 -52.72 4.11
N GLY A 133 -53.94 -52.13 5.25
CA GLY A 133 -53.05 -52.79 6.21
C GLY A 133 -53.63 -53.99 6.98
N ILE A 134 -52.85 -54.43 7.98
CA ILE A 134 -53.00 -55.68 8.76
C ILE A 134 -52.42 -56.91 8.03
N LEU A 135 -51.09 -56.94 7.91
CA LEU A 135 -50.22 -58.10 8.19
C LEU A 135 -48.75 -57.65 8.04
N SER A 136 -48.15 -57.13 9.13
CA SER A 136 -46.80 -56.56 9.17
C SER A 136 -45.72 -57.64 9.00
N SER A 137 -45.49 -58.04 7.75
CA SER A 137 -44.64 -59.18 7.41
C SER A 137 -43.18 -58.92 7.75
N THR A 138 -42.57 -59.81 8.53
CA THR A 138 -41.29 -59.58 9.23
C THR A 138 -40.40 -60.83 9.15
N GLY A 139 -39.14 -60.66 8.78
CA GLY A 139 -38.15 -61.75 8.71
C GLY A 139 -37.76 -62.26 10.10
N ALA A 140 -37.30 -61.36 10.97
CA ALA A 140 -36.99 -61.64 12.37
C ALA A 140 -37.57 -60.57 13.31
N SER A 141 -38.35 -60.96 14.31
CA SER A 141 -39.03 -60.09 15.27
C SER A 141 -38.55 -60.32 16.70
N PHE A 142 -38.31 -59.24 17.45
CA PHE A 142 -37.93 -59.27 18.87
C PHE A 142 -38.80 -58.27 19.64
N SER A 143 -39.86 -58.74 20.31
CA SER A 143 -40.92 -57.87 20.88
C SER A 143 -41.05 -58.06 22.40
N ASP A 144 -40.64 -57.07 23.19
CA ASP A 144 -40.56 -57.15 24.67
C ASP A 144 -39.68 -58.32 25.18
N SER A 145 -38.76 -58.81 24.34
CA SER A 145 -37.91 -59.97 24.64
C SER A 145 -36.80 -59.66 25.65
N LYS A 146 -36.32 -58.40 25.69
CA LYS A 146 -35.38 -57.81 26.68
C LYS A 146 -34.09 -58.61 26.93
N SER A 147 -33.74 -59.55 26.04
CA SER A 147 -32.70 -60.54 26.30
C SER A 147 -31.41 -60.27 25.55
N LYS A 148 -30.31 -60.12 26.29
CA LYS A 148 -28.95 -60.06 25.74
C LYS A 148 -28.46 -61.37 25.08
N LYS A 149 -29.30 -62.42 25.05
CA LYS A 149 -29.03 -63.69 24.35
C LYS A 149 -29.63 -63.75 22.94
N ASN A 150 -30.43 -62.78 22.53
CA ASN A 150 -30.99 -62.76 21.17
C ASN A 150 -29.86 -62.57 20.16
N LYS A 151 -29.65 -63.54 19.27
CA LYS A 151 -28.51 -63.54 18.35
C LYS A 151 -28.85 -64.15 16.98
N LEU A 152 -28.56 -63.43 15.91
CA LEU A 152 -28.47 -64.01 14.56
C LEU A 152 -26.99 -64.00 14.13
N GLU A 153 -26.51 -65.10 13.55
CA GLU A 153 -25.12 -65.26 13.11
C GLU A 153 -25.03 -66.05 11.80
N ASP A 154 -24.35 -65.52 10.78
CA ASP A 154 -24.31 -66.10 9.42
C ASP A 154 -25.72 -66.37 8.84
N VAL A 155 -26.67 -65.45 9.05
CA VAL A 155 -28.07 -65.58 8.59
C VAL A 155 -28.34 -64.69 7.38
N VAL A 156 -29.01 -65.24 6.37
CA VAL A 156 -29.53 -64.48 5.21
C VAL A 156 -31.04 -64.35 5.30
N ILE A 157 -31.56 -63.13 5.22
CA ILE A 157 -32.98 -62.78 5.18
C ILE A 157 -33.27 -62.13 3.83
N SER A 158 -34.21 -62.70 3.08
CA SER A 158 -34.48 -62.30 1.68
C SER A 158 -35.92 -62.62 1.26
N SER A 159 -36.25 -62.31 0.01
CA SER A 159 -37.53 -62.62 -0.64
C SER A 159 -37.35 -63.69 -1.74
N GLU A 160 -38.41 -64.43 -2.05
CA GLU A 160 -38.42 -65.38 -3.18
C GLU A 160 -38.52 -64.70 -4.56
N ASN A 161 -38.77 -63.39 -4.62
CA ASN A 161 -38.98 -62.64 -5.86
C ASN A 161 -38.44 -61.21 -5.75
N ASP A 162 -37.62 -60.78 -6.70
CA ASP A 162 -37.02 -59.43 -6.74
C ASP A 162 -38.06 -58.29 -6.82
N ASN A 163 -39.27 -58.59 -7.27
CA ASN A 163 -40.39 -57.64 -7.34
C ASN A 163 -41.22 -57.58 -6.04
N LEU A 164 -40.80 -58.28 -4.98
CA LEU A 164 -41.58 -58.52 -3.77
C LEU A 164 -40.76 -58.14 -2.53
N LEU A 165 -40.96 -56.94 -1.99
CA LEU A 165 -40.23 -56.48 -0.81
C LEU A 165 -40.82 -57.05 0.49
N LEU A 166 -39.94 -57.53 1.37
CA LEU A 166 -40.25 -57.90 2.76
C LEU A 166 -40.41 -56.61 3.60
N PRO A 167 -41.57 -56.29 4.20
CA PRO A 167 -41.78 -55.02 4.90
C PRO A 167 -40.74 -54.71 5.99
N LEU A 168 -40.41 -55.67 6.87
CA LEU A 168 -39.34 -55.54 7.85
C LEU A 168 -38.37 -56.72 7.76
N GLY A 169 -37.09 -56.47 7.49
CA GLY A 169 -36.05 -57.49 7.56
C GLY A 169 -35.87 -57.99 8.99
N ILE A 170 -35.47 -57.09 9.89
CA ILE A 170 -35.31 -57.33 11.33
C ILE A 170 -36.01 -56.23 12.12
N SER A 171 -36.90 -56.61 13.03
CA SER A 171 -37.66 -55.71 13.91
C SER A 171 -37.29 -55.95 15.37
N ALA A 172 -36.98 -54.91 16.12
CA ALA A 172 -36.81 -54.96 17.57
C ALA A 172 -37.66 -53.89 18.26
N LYS A 173 -38.49 -54.32 19.21
CA LYS A 173 -39.32 -53.46 20.05
C LYS A 173 -39.10 -53.79 21.53
N ASN A 174 -38.73 -52.81 22.34
CA ASN A 174 -38.34 -52.98 23.76
C ASN A 174 -37.40 -54.19 23.98
N SER A 175 -36.38 -54.34 23.13
CA SER A 175 -35.57 -55.56 23.03
C SER A 175 -34.08 -55.30 22.80
N THR A 176 -33.23 -56.24 23.22
CA THR A 176 -31.81 -56.27 22.84
C THR A 176 -31.58 -57.36 21.80
N VAL A 177 -30.75 -57.11 20.78
CA VAL A 177 -30.42 -58.07 19.70
C VAL A 177 -28.95 -57.93 19.28
N THR A 178 -28.28 -59.05 19.00
CA THR A 178 -26.92 -59.09 18.41
C THR A 178 -26.97 -59.74 17.01
N LEU A 179 -26.33 -59.12 16.02
CA LEU A 179 -26.35 -59.53 14.62
C LEU A 179 -24.91 -59.67 14.09
N ASN A 180 -24.43 -60.89 13.90
CA ASN A 180 -23.07 -61.18 13.42
C ASN A 180 -23.12 -61.65 11.97
N ASN A 181 -22.47 -60.93 11.03
CA ASN A 181 -22.41 -61.33 9.62
C ASN A 181 -23.80 -61.66 9.03
N VAL A 182 -24.79 -60.82 9.31
CA VAL A 182 -26.18 -60.99 8.86
C VAL A 182 -26.39 -60.26 7.54
N THR A 183 -27.05 -60.90 6.59
CA THR A 183 -27.42 -60.31 5.30
C THR A 183 -28.94 -60.12 5.25
N VAL A 184 -29.39 -58.89 4.99
CA VAL A 184 -30.79 -58.55 4.69
C VAL A 184 -30.82 -57.93 3.30
N THR A 185 -31.65 -58.47 2.40
CA THR A 185 -31.87 -57.94 1.04
C THR A 185 -33.34 -57.98 0.65
N GLN A 186 -33.75 -57.17 -0.33
CA GLN A 186 -35.14 -57.08 -0.81
C GLN A 186 -36.13 -56.75 0.33
N ALA A 187 -35.73 -55.91 1.29
CA ALA A 187 -36.60 -55.43 2.36
C ALA A 187 -37.10 -54.01 2.08
N LEU A 188 -38.25 -53.60 2.65
CA LEU A 188 -38.66 -52.20 2.67
C LEU A 188 -37.80 -51.44 3.70
N ILE A 189 -37.74 -51.94 4.93
CA ILE A 189 -36.78 -51.51 5.96
C ILE A 189 -35.89 -52.69 6.37
N GLY A 190 -34.57 -52.51 6.32
CA GLY A 190 -33.59 -53.55 6.62
C GLY A 190 -33.55 -53.92 8.11
N ILE A 191 -33.29 -52.92 8.96
CA ILE A 191 -33.42 -53.00 10.43
C ILE A 191 -34.35 -51.88 10.93
N PHE A 192 -35.30 -52.24 11.78
CA PHE A 192 -36.25 -51.33 12.42
C PHE A 192 -36.19 -51.50 13.94
N ALA A 193 -35.72 -50.49 14.68
CA ALA A 193 -35.64 -50.50 16.14
C ALA A 193 -36.57 -49.47 16.77
N GLU A 194 -37.40 -49.90 17.72
CA GLU A 194 -38.42 -49.09 18.40
C GLU A 194 -38.48 -49.36 19.92
N ASP A 195 -39.13 -48.45 20.65
CA ASP A 195 -39.29 -48.46 22.12
C ASP A 195 -37.98 -48.77 22.87
N HIS A 196 -36.99 -47.88 22.79
CA HIS A 196 -35.71 -47.98 23.53
C HIS A 196 -34.94 -49.29 23.27
N SER A 197 -35.08 -49.88 22.07
CA SER A 197 -34.38 -51.12 21.71
C SER A 197 -32.87 -50.92 21.54
N THR A 198 -32.09 -51.99 21.68
CA THR A 198 -30.62 -51.97 21.51
C THR A 198 -30.18 -53.05 20.53
N ILE A 199 -29.69 -52.65 19.35
CA ILE A 199 -29.19 -53.59 18.33
C ILE A 199 -27.68 -53.38 18.13
N THR A 200 -26.90 -54.46 18.19
CA THR A 200 -25.47 -54.45 17.86
C THR A 200 -25.21 -55.32 16.64
N VAL A 201 -24.64 -54.74 15.59
CA VAL A 201 -24.30 -55.41 14.32
C VAL A 201 -22.79 -55.50 14.18
N SER A 202 -22.29 -56.61 13.64
CA SER A 202 -20.86 -56.87 13.43
C SER A 202 -20.64 -57.60 12.11
N GLY A 203 -20.30 -56.83 11.07
CA GLY A 203 -20.21 -57.29 9.68
C GLY A 203 -21.58 -57.69 9.08
N GLY A 204 -21.57 -57.97 7.77
CA GLY A 204 -22.78 -58.27 7.00
C GLY A 204 -23.24 -57.11 6.11
N SER A 205 -24.44 -57.24 5.55
CA SER A 205 -25.01 -56.29 4.59
C SER A 205 -26.49 -56.06 4.87
N LEU A 206 -26.93 -54.80 4.88
CA LEU A 206 -28.30 -54.40 5.23
C LEU A 206 -28.86 -53.52 4.11
N ASP A 207 -29.69 -54.10 3.25
CA ASP A 207 -30.25 -53.46 2.06
C ASP A 207 -31.78 -53.29 2.22
N GLY A 208 -32.22 -52.03 2.15
CA GLY A 208 -33.62 -51.62 2.27
C GLY A 208 -34.08 -50.77 1.08
N ASP A 209 -35.39 -50.68 0.87
CA ASP A 209 -35.98 -49.90 -0.21
C ASP A 209 -36.29 -48.46 0.23
N THR A 210 -36.87 -48.27 1.43
CA THR A 210 -36.90 -46.96 2.09
C THR A 210 -35.67 -46.83 2.99
N ASP A 211 -35.54 -47.66 4.02
CA ASP A 211 -34.56 -47.39 5.08
C ASP A 211 -33.66 -48.60 5.38
N GLY A 212 -32.35 -48.45 5.22
CA GLY A 212 -31.40 -49.54 5.48
C GLY A 212 -31.37 -49.91 6.96
N VAL A 213 -31.28 -48.90 7.83
CA VAL A 213 -31.36 -49.00 9.29
C VAL A 213 -32.11 -47.79 9.85
N TYR A 214 -33.24 -48.05 10.52
CA TYR A 214 -34.06 -47.06 11.23
C TYR A 214 -34.01 -47.27 12.75
N ALA A 215 -33.87 -46.19 13.51
CA ALA A 215 -33.93 -46.17 14.97
C ALA A 215 -34.91 -45.08 15.47
N GLY A 216 -36.02 -45.52 16.08
CA GLY A 216 -37.08 -44.68 16.64
C GLY A 216 -37.22 -44.78 18.16
N ASN A 217 -37.92 -43.81 18.76
CA ASN A 217 -38.31 -43.73 20.18
C ASN A 217 -37.24 -44.21 21.19
N GLY A 218 -36.08 -43.54 21.21
CA GLY A 218 -35.01 -43.80 22.17
C GLY A 218 -34.12 -45.01 21.85
N SER A 219 -34.29 -45.65 20.68
CA SER A 219 -33.56 -46.86 20.33
C SER A 219 -32.11 -46.58 19.92
N THR A 220 -31.19 -47.47 20.32
CA THR A 220 -29.77 -47.39 20.00
C THR A 220 -29.32 -48.52 19.07
N ILE A 221 -28.69 -48.19 17.94
CA ILE A 221 -28.10 -49.15 17.01
C ILE A 221 -26.58 -48.90 16.89
N THR A 222 -25.79 -49.97 16.87
CA THR A 222 -24.33 -49.92 16.83
C THR A 222 -23.79 -50.84 15.74
N LEU A 223 -23.17 -50.29 14.70
CA LEU A 223 -22.68 -50.98 13.51
C LEU A 223 -21.13 -51.05 13.53
N ASN A 224 -20.56 -52.26 13.51
CA ASN A 224 -19.11 -52.46 13.60
C ASN A 224 -18.59 -53.46 12.56
N ASN A 225 -17.27 -53.51 12.39
CA ASN A 225 -16.58 -54.50 11.55
C ASN A 225 -17.01 -54.43 10.08
N ASN A 226 -17.07 -53.21 9.54
CA ASN A 226 -17.34 -52.92 8.12
C ASN A 226 -18.68 -53.49 7.62
N VAL A 227 -19.79 -53.16 8.30
CA VAL A 227 -21.14 -53.36 7.76
C VAL A 227 -21.30 -52.53 6.49
N THR A 228 -21.96 -53.09 5.48
CA THR A 228 -22.50 -52.30 4.35
C THR A 228 -23.97 -52.03 4.59
N VAL A 229 -24.40 -50.78 4.52
CA VAL A 229 -25.82 -50.40 4.60
C VAL A 229 -26.23 -49.68 3.32
N ALA A 230 -27.37 -50.07 2.75
CA ALA A 230 -27.90 -49.50 1.52
C ALA A 230 -29.39 -49.13 1.65
N SER A 231 -29.78 -48.08 0.93
CA SER A 231 -31.17 -47.75 0.61
C SER A 231 -31.31 -47.52 -0.90
N SER A 232 -32.44 -47.93 -1.48
CA SER A 232 -32.73 -47.71 -2.90
C SER A 232 -33.39 -46.34 -3.17
N LYS A 233 -34.31 -45.88 -2.30
CA LYS A 233 -35.16 -44.68 -2.50
C LYS A 233 -35.13 -43.65 -1.37
N SER A 234 -34.64 -43.97 -0.17
CA SER A 234 -34.62 -43.02 0.96
C SER A 234 -33.32 -43.13 1.77
N ASN A 235 -33.36 -43.36 3.09
CA ASN A 235 -32.22 -43.13 3.97
C ASN A 235 -31.46 -44.43 4.23
N ALA A 236 -30.13 -44.46 4.05
CA ALA A 236 -29.40 -45.65 4.46
C ALA A 236 -29.32 -45.79 5.99
N LEU A 237 -29.03 -44.70 6.72
CA LEU A 237 -29.14 -44.60 8.18
C LEU A 237 -30.13 -43.48 8.58
N HIS A 238 -31.17 -43.80 9.35
CA HIS A 238 -32.20 -42.87 9.83
C HIS A 238 -32.38 -42.97 11.35
N ALA A 239 -32.12 -41.88 12.08
CA ALA A 239 -32.46 -41.79 13.51
C ALA A 239 -33.56 -40.74 13.72
N ASP A 240 -34.68 -41.16 14.30
CA ASP A 240 -35.88 -40.34 14.53
C ASP A 240 -36.20 -40.27 16.04
N GLY A 241 -36.33 -39.04 16.55
CA GLY A 241 -36.78 -38.78 17.90
C GLY A 241 -35.67 -38.65 18.94
N ILE A 242 -36.03 -38.04 20.07
CA ILE A 242 -35.15 -37.81 21.23
C ILE A 242 -34.58 -39.15 21.75
N GLU A 243 -33.30 -39.13 22.12
CA GLU A 243 -32.49 -40.28 22.58
C GLU A 243 -32.25 -41.39 21.53
N SER A 244 -32.93 -41.39 20.38
CA SER A 244 -32.65 -42.33 19.28
C SER A 244 -31.25 -42.10 18.70
N LYS A 245 -30.43 -43.15 18.64
CA LYS A 245 -29.01 -43.04 18.26
C LYS A 245 -28.53 -44.18 17.37
N ILE A 246 -27.90 -43.85 16.25
CA ILE A 246 -27.11 -44.80 15.44
C ILE A 246 -25.62 -44.48 15.57
N THR A 247 -24.79 -45.51 15.71
CA THR A 247 -23.34 -45.40 15.65
C THR A 247 -22.76 -46.36 14.61
N MET A 248 -21.74 -45.95 13.86
CA MET A 248 -21.07 -46.80 12.88
C MET A 248 -19.56 -46.58 12.85
N LYS A 249 -18.78 -47.68 12.82
CA LYS A 249 -17.32 -47.62 12.66
C LYS A 249 -16.85 -48.53 11.53
N GLY A 250 -16.27 -47.92 10.49
CA GLY A 250 -15.85 -48.59 9.27
C GLY A 250 -17.01 -49.10 8.42
N GLY A 251 -16.75 -49.34 7.13
CA GLY A 251 -17.74 -49.82 6.17
C GLY A 251 -18.23 -48.73 5.22
N ALA A 252 -19.37 -48.99 4.58
CA ALA A 252 -19.94 -48.13 3.55
C ALA A 252 -21.45 -47.93 3.75
N VAL A 253 -21.92 -46.72 3.45
CA VAL A 253 -23.33 -46.32 3.57
C VAL A 253 -23.77 -45.74 2.23
N ILE A 254 -24.71 -46.42 1.57
CA ILE A 254 -25.18 -46.11 0.21
C ILE A 254 -26.62 -45.62 0.29
N GLY A 255 -26.81 -44.30 0.37
CA GLY A 255 -28.11 -43.66 0.43
C GLY A 255 -28.91 -43.76 -0.88
N GLY A 256 -30.21 -43.93 -0.76
CA GLY A 256 -31.14 -43.84 -1.87
C GLY A 256 -31.58 -42.40 -2.12
N SER A 257 -32.34 -42.20 -3.19
CA SER A 257 -33.20 -41.03 -3.30
C SER A 257 -34.36 -41.24 -4.27
N LEU A 258 -35.49 -40.63 -3.94
CA LEU A 258 -36.66 -40.49 -4.78
C LEU A 258 -37.03 -39.00 -4.82
N ASN A 259 -37.04 -38.42 -6.03
CA ASN A 259 -37.31 -37.00 -6.27
C ASN A 259 -36.40 -36.02 -5.48
N GLY A 260 -35.17 -36.42 -5.15
CA GLY A 260 -34.23 -35.60 -4.37
C GLY A 260 -34.44 -35.60 -2.85
N HIS A 261 -35.37 -36.42 -2.35
CA HIS A 261 -35.52 -36.73 -0.92
C HIS A 261 -34.81 -38.06 -0.60
N GLY A 262 -34.25 -38.20 0.61
CA GLY A 262 -33.38 -39.32 0.98
C GLY A 262 -31.90 -38.92 1.09
N GLY A 263 -31.05 -39.88 1.48
CA GLY A 263 -29.62 -39.66 1.69
C GLY A 263 -28.88 -40.82 2.36
N ALA A 264 -27.57 -40.67 2.55
CA ALA A 264 -26.78 -41.68 3.26
C ALA A 264 -27.05 -41.62 4.79
N LEU A 265 -27.01 -40.43 5.39
CA LEU A 265 -27.35 -40.20 6.79
C LEU A 265 -28.51 -39.19 6.93
N PHE A 266 -29.52 -39.52 7.73
CA PHE A 266 -30.63 -38.61 8.06
C PHE A 266 -30.96 -38.64 9.56
N THR A 267 -31.12 -37.45 10.15
CA THR A 267 -31.62 -37.30 11.53
C THR A 267 -32.77 -36.31 11.61
N GLU A 268 -33.80 -36.67 12.37
CA GLU A 268 -34.93 -35.80 12.66
C GLU A 268 -35.45 -35.93 14.10
N ASN A 269 -36.27 -34.96 14.52
CA ASN A 269 -36.96 -34.91 15.82
C ASN A 269 -36.08 -35.11 17.07
N GLY A 270 -34.77 -34.80 16.98
CA GLY A 270 -33.80 -34.99 18.07
C GLY A 270 -32.91 -36.23 17.94
N GLY A 271 -33.01 -36.98 16.83
CA GLY A 271 -32.21 -38.16 16.56
C GLY A 271 -30.72 -37.87 16.34
N ARG A 272 -29.86 -38.85 16.62
CA ARG A 272 -28.40 -38.70 16.60
C ARG A 272 -27.70 -39.78 15.76
N ILE A 273 -26.82 -39.37 14.86
CA ILE A 273 -25.92 -40.27 14.11
C ILE A 273 -24.46 -39.90 14.43
N GLU A 274 -23.64 -40.89 14.77
CA GLU A 274 -22.19 -40.72 14.93
C GLU A 274 -21.45 -41.79 14.09
N ILE A 275 -20.69 -41.36 13.10
CA ILE A 275 -19.89 -42.27 12.25
C ILE A 275 -18.39 -42.04 12.43
N THR A 276 -17.59 -43.06 12.13
CA THR A 276 -16.11 -42.98 12.20
C THR A 276 -15.46 -43.81 11.11
N ASP A 277 -14.64 -43.16 10.27
CA ASP A 277 -13.91 -43.77 9.14
C ASP A 277 -14.84 -44.54 8.16
N VAL A 278 -15.91 -43.88 7.69
CA VAL A 278 -16.95 -44.47 6.82
C VAL A 278 -17.00 -43.73 5.47
N THR A 279 -17.22 -44.47 4.38
CA THR A 279 -17.53 -43.89 3.07
C THR A 279 -19.05 -43.73 2.92
N LEU A 280 -19.48 -42.51 2.62
CA LEU A 280 -20.86 -42.20 2.23
C LEU A 280 -20.96 -42.10 0.71
N THR A 281 -22.00 -42.68 0.13
CA THR A 281 -22.34 -42.51 -1.29
C THR A 281 -23.84 -42.35 -1.41
N THR A 282 -24.34 -41.58 -2.38
CA THR A 282 -25.76 -41.63 -2.74
C THR A 282 -26.00 -42.05 -4.18
N ASN A 283 -27.16 -42.66 -4.39
CA ASN A 283 -27.75 -42.84 -5.71
C ASN A 283 -28.81 -41.74 -5.93
N ASN A 284 -29.13 -41.45 -7.20
CA ASN A 284 -30.26 -40.60 -7.60
C ASN A 284 -30.30 -39.19 -6.97
N PHE A 285 -29.15 -38.53 -6.75
CA PHE A 285 -29.05 -37.16 -6.22
C PHE A 285 -29.51 -36.97 -4.75
N GLY A 286 -29.32 -37.97 -3.89
CA GLY A 286 -29.55 -37.84 -2.44
C GLY A 286 -28.55 -36.93 -1.70
N ASN A 287 -28.83 -36.68 -0.42
CA ASN A 287 -27.95 -35.93 0.49
C ASN A 287 -26.89 -36.85 1.15
N GLY A 288 -25.66 -36.39 1.37
CA GLY A 288 -24.64 -37.16 2.10
C GLY A 288 -25.03 -37.30 3.57
N ALA A 289 -25.12 -36.17 4.27
CA ALA A 289 -25.67 -36.09 5.63
C ALA A 289 -26.68 -34.96 5.74
N ASN A 290 -27.87 -35.24 6.27
CA ASN A 290 -28.95 -34.28 6.46
C ASN A 290 -29.46 -34.29 7.91
N ALA A 291 -29.26 -33.20 8.64
CA ALA A 291 -29.75 -33.01 10.00
C ALA A 291 -30.93 -32.02 10.00
N ASN A 292 -32.13 -32.50 10.33
CA ASN A 292 -33.38 -31.75 10.18
C ASN A 292 -34.07 -31.55 11.54
N GLY A 293 -34.37 -30.30 11.89
CA GLY A 293 -35.10 -29.98 13.11
C GLY A 293 -34.23 -29.88 14.35
N PHE A 294 -34.78 -29.19 15.36
CA PHE A 294 -34.07 -28.83 16.58
C PHE A 294 -33.58 -30.05 17.37
N GLY A 295 -32.28 -30.09 17.63
CA GLY A 295 -31.63 -31.15 18.43
C GLY A 295 -31.21 -32.39 17.62
N SER A 296 -31.54 -32.47 16.33
CA SER A 296 -31.07 -33.52 15.43
C SER A 296 -29.58 -33.31 15.12
N ILE A 297 -28.73 -34.33 15.36
CA ILE A 297 -27.26 -34.17 15.32
C ILE A 297 -26.58 -35.27 14.50
N ILE A 298 -25.62 -34.86 13.65
CA ILE A 298 -24.70 -35.78 12.95
C ILE A 298 -23.25 -35.43 13.30
N GLU A 299 -22.45 -36.43 13.67
CA GLU A 299 -21.01 -36.28 13.95
C GLU A 299 -20.19 -37.22 13.05
N LEU A 300 -19.33 -36.65 12.20
CA LEU A 300 -18.47 -37.34 11.24
C LEU A 300 -17.02 -37.33 11.78
N LYS A 301 -16.55 -38.43 12.35
CA LYS A 301 -15.23 -38.53 13.01
C LYS A 301 -14.22 -39.31 12.17
N GLY A 302 -12.94 -39.07 12.38
CA GLY A 302 -11.88 -39.62 11.52
C GLY A 302 -12.00 -39.10 10.09
N LYS A 303 -11.75 -39.95 9.10
CA LYS A 303 -11.79 -39.55 7.67
C LYS A 303 -13.09 -39.97 7.01
N THR A 304 -13.84 -39.01 6.47
CA THR A 304 -15.12 -39.24 5.78
C THR A 304 -15.05 -38.82 4.31
N SER A 305 -15.31 -39.75 3.39
CA SER A 305 -15.55 -39.45 1.97
C SER A 305 -17.06 -39.42 1.70
N ILE A 306 -17.53 -38.46 0.92
CA ILE A 306 -18.93 -38.28 0.53
C ILE A 306 -19.02 -38.14 -1.00
N GLU A 307 -19.60 -39.13 -1.67
CA GLU A 307 -19.57 -39.24 -3.14
C GLU A 307 -20.96 -39.24 -3.78
N LYS A 308 -21.07 -38.65 -4.98
CA LYS A 308 -22.25 -38.69 -5.87
C LYS A 308 -23.52 -37.99 -5.32
N VAL A 309 -23.31 -37.03 -4.43
CA VAL A 309 -24.35 -36.27 -3.72
C VAL A 309 -24.87 -35.05 -4.49
N ARG A 310 -26.09 -34.62 -4.12
CA ARG A 310 -26.65 -33.28 -4.43
C ARG A 310 -26.28 -32.23 -3.38
N ASN A 311 -26.34 -32.62 -2.10
CA ASN A 311 -25.81 -31.83 -0.99
C ASN A 311 -24.86 -32.75 -0.19
N GLY A 312 -23.61 -32.36 0.02
CA GLY A 312 -22.68 -33.14 0.84
C GLY A 312 -23.14 -33.15 2.30
N LEU A 313 -23.22 -31.97 2.91
CA LEU A 313 -23.82 -31.76 4.23
C LEU A 313 -24.98 -30.76 4.15
N ARG A 314 -26.08 -31.05 4.86
CA ARG A 314 -27.27 -30.19 4.97
C ARG A 314 -27.74 -30.11 6.42
N ALA A 315 -27.81 -28.90 6.97
CA ALA A 315 -28.39 -28.64 8.28
C ALA A 315 -29.58 -27.68 8.12
N GLU A 316 -30.77 -28.09 8.56
CA GLU A 316 -31.99 -27.26 8.45
C GLU A 316 -32.85 -27.30 9.72
N LYS A 317 -33.67 -26.26 9.93
CA LYS A 317 -34.62 -26.11 11.05
C LYS A 317 -34.02 -26.31 12.46
N GLY A 318 -32.74 -26.00 12.66
CA GLY A 318 -32.02 -26.16 13.94
C GLY A 318 -31.25 -27.48 14.10
N GLY A 319 -31.08 -28.27 13.04
CA GLY A 319 -30.21 -29.43 13.01
C GLY A 319 -28.72 -29.06 13.03
N LYS A 320 -27.85 -29.97 13.48
CA LYS A 320 -26.40 -29.69 13.60
C LYS A 320 -25.53 -30.80 13.02
N ILE A 321 -24.47 -30.41 12.31
CA ILE A 321 -23.48 -31.33 11.76
C ILE A 321 -22.08 -30.91 12.23
N THR A 322 -21.25 -31.88 12.60
CA THR A 322 -19.82 -31.63 12.82
C THR A 322 -18.98 -32.66 12.06
N SER A 323 -17.86 -32.24 11.47
CA SER A 323 -16.89 -33.12 10.83
C SER A 323 -15.49 -32.94 11.38
N GLU A 324 -14.69 -33.99 11.27
CA GLU A 324 -13.24 -33.95 11.23
C GLU A 324 -12.80 -33.91 9.74
N ASP A 325 -11.77 -34.67 9.33
CA ASP A 325 -11.25 -34.71 7.96
C ASP A 325 -12.33 -35.14 6.95
N LEU A 326 -12.66 -34.25 6.01
CA LEU A 326 -13.80 -34.39 5.10
C LEU A 326 -13.41 -34.23 3.63
N THR A 327 -13.94 -35.10 2.77
CA THR A 327 -13.86 -34.97 1.31
C THR A 327 -15.25 -35.14 0.71
N ILE A 328 -15.70 -34.17 -0.07
CA ILE A 328 -16.98 -34.20 -0.80
C ILE A 328 -16.68 -34.13 -2.30
N THR A 329 -17.16 -35.14 -3.06
CA THR A 329 -17.12 -35.14 -4.52
C THR A 329 -18.54 -35.27 -5.07
N ALA A 330 -19.03 -34.18 -5.64
CA ALA A 330 -20.37 -34.08 -6.22
C ALA A 330 -20.59 -35.01 -7.42
N TYR A 331 -21.88 -35.25 -7.76
CA TYR A 331 -22.22 -36.01 -8.97
C TYR A 331 -22.11 -35.14 -10.23
N GLU A 332 -21.36 -35.60 -11.22
CA GLU A 332 -20.97 -34.83 -12.41
C GLU A 332 -22.05 -34.88 -13.51
N ASN A 333 -23.29 -34.49 -13.18
CA ASN A 333 -24.44 -34.47 -14.10
C ASN A 333 -25.16 -33.11 -14.06
N GLN A 334 -25.61 -32.63 -15.23
CA GLN A 334 -25.65 -31.18 -15.52
C GLN A 334 -27.04 -30.51 -15.47
N GLU A 335 -28.05 -31.16 -14.88
CA GLU A 335 -29.44 -30.63 -14.82
C GLU A 335 -29.81 -29.88 -13.53
N TYR A 336 -28.95 -29.89 -12.50
CA TYR A 336 -29.28 -29.33 -11.17
C TYR A 336 -28.08 -28.64 -10.50
N SER A 337 -28.31 -27.47 -9.90
CA SER A 337 -27.33 -26.78 -9.07
C SER A 337 -26.97 -27.60 -7.82
N ILE A 338 -25.67 -27.81 -7.58
CA ILE A 338 -25.14 -28.73 -6.55
C ILE A 338 -24.38 -27.95 -5.47
N SER A 339 -24.71 -28.21 -4.20
CA SER A 339 -24.06 -27.56 -3.05
C SER A 339 -23.15 -28.54 -2.30
N GLY A 340 -21.94 -28.13 -1.96
CA GLY A 340 -21.06 -28.92 -1.10
C GLY A 340 -21.62 -29.04 0.32
N ILE A 341 -21.83 -27.90 0.98
CA ILE A 341 -22.24 -27.79 2.38
C ILE A 341 -23.24 -26.64 2.50
N ILE A 342 -24.40 -26.87 3.12
CA ILE A 342 -25.42 -25.82 3.31
C ILE A 342 -26.07 -25.84 4.70
N ALA A 343 -26.16 -24.66 5.34
CA ALA A 343 -26.87 -24.44 6.60
C ALA A 343 -28.05 -23.47 6.38
N ILE A 344 -29.25 -23.86 6.80
CA ILE A 344 -30.52 -23.17 6.50
C ILE A 344 -31.33 -23.01 7.79
N ASP A 345 -31.96 -21.85 7.99
CA ASP A 345 -32.78 -21.50 9.17
C ASP A 345 -31.98 -21.22 10.46
N PRO A 346 -32.53 -20.43 11.41
CA PRO A 346 -31.82 -20.08 12.63
C PRO A 346 -31.52 -21.29 13.52
N ASN A 347 -30.35 -21.27 14.15
CA ASN A 347 -29.76 -22.34 14.98
C ASN A 347 -29.23 -23.56 14.21
N SER A 348 -29.41 -23.64 12.90
CA SER A 348 -28.76 -24.68 12.08
C SER A 348 -27.27 -24.39 11.96
N GLU A 349 -26.43 -25.39 12.27
CA GLU A 349 -24.99 -25.16 12.48
C GLU A 349 -24.15 -26.29 11.89
N ILE A 350 -23.11 -25.94 11.12
CA ILE A 350 -22.12 -26.89 10.60
C ILE A 350 -20.71 -26.47 11.04
N GLN A 351 -19.98 -27.37 11.73
CA GLN A 351 -18.59 -27.15 12.15
C GLN A 351 -17.65 -28.15 11.46
N LEU A 352 -16.73 -27.65 10.64
CA LEU A 352 -15.75 -28.44 9.89
C LEU A 352 -14.37 -28.28 10.55
N LYS A 353 -13.85 -29.35 11.15
CA LYS A 353 -12.62 -29.34 11.97
C LYS A 353 -11.50 -30.09 11.25
N GLY A 354 -10.30 -29.53 11.21
CA GLY A 354 -9.21 -30.10 10.40
C GLY A 354 -9.33 -29.65 8.94
N HIS A 355 -9.13 -30.57 7.99
CA HIS A 355 -9.10 -30.26 6.55
C HIS A 355 -10.36 -30.72 5.82
N THR A 356 -10.98 -29.82 5.06
CA THR A 356 -12.12 -30.12 4.18
C THR A 356 -11.77 -29.86 2.72
N THR A 357 -12.04 -30.82 1.85
CA THR A 357 -11.96 -30.67 0.39
C THR A 357 -13.33 -30.88 -0.25
N ILE A 358 -13.73 -29.98 -1.15
CA ILE A 358 -15.01 -30.00 -1.87
C ILE A 358 -14.73 -29.84 -3.37
N GLU A 359 -15.18 -30.81 -4.18
CA GLU A 359 -14.92 -30.84 -5.61
C GLU A 359 -16.20 -31.06 -6.44
N LYS A 360 -16.20 -30.50 -7.65
CA LYS A 360 -17.23 -30.67 -8.70
C LYS A 360 -18.61 -30.07 -8.39
N VAL A 361 -18.67 -29.11 -7.47
CA VAL A 361 -19.92 -28.43 -7.05
C VAL A 361 -20.21 -27.17 -7.89
N SER A 362 -21.47 -26.72 -7.85
CA SER A 362 -21.89 -25.37 -8.29
C SER A 362 -21.67 -24.34 -7.19
N TYR A 363 -21.93 -24.73 -5.93
CA TYR A 363 -21.75 -23.91 -4.73
C TYR A 363 -20.94 -24.66 -3.68
N GLY A 364 -19.92 -24.04 -3.08
CA GLY A 364 -19.08 -24.70 -2.08
C GLY A 364 -19.71 -24.77 -0.69
N LEU A 365 -19.68 -23.65 0.03
CA LEU A 365 -20.35 -23.46 1.33
C LEU A 365 -21.46 -22.41 1.17
N GLY A 366 -22.67 -22.69 1.67
CA GLY A 366 -23.80 -21.75 1.68
C GLY A 366 -24.43 -21.62 3.07
N ALA A 367 -24.71 -20.39 3.53
CA ALA A 367 -25.49 -20.17 4.75
C ALA A 367 -26.66 -19.21 4.49
N TYR A 368 -27.87 -19.64 4.84
CA TYR A 368 -29.12 -18.98 4.45
C TYR A 368 -30.13 -18.91 5.60
N ASN A 369 -31.00 -17.89 5.60
CA ASN A 369 -32.05 -17.68 6.61
C ASN A 369 -31.57 -17.80 8.08
N GLY A 370 -30.37 -17.31 8.41
CA GLY A 370 -29.80 -17.38 9.76
C GLY A 370 -29.02 -18.66 10.10
N GLY A 371 -28.77 -19.54 9.12
CA GLY A 371 -27.87 -20.69 9.27
C GLY A 371 -26.40 -20.28 9.45
N LYS A 372 -25.57 -21.15 10.06
CA LYS A 372 -24.15 -20.85 10.35
C LYS A 372 -23.18 -21.97 9.99
N ILE A 373 -22.02 -21.60 9.47
CA ILE A 373 -20.91 -22.52 9.18
C ILE A 373 -19.60 -21.98 9.77
N THR A 374 -18.81 -22.86 10.39
CA THR A 374 -17.41 -22.60 10.74
C THR A 374 -16.51 -23.65 10.11
N SER A 375 -15.42 -23.23 9.47
CA SER A 375 -14.46 -24.12 8.80
C SER A 375 -13.03 -23.91 9.29
N GLY A 376 -12.26 -25.00 9.39
CA GLY A 376 -10.81 -25.01 9.50
C GLY A 376 -10.13 -24.74 8.16
N ASP A 377 -9.17 -25.59 7.77
CA ASP A 377 -8.53 -25.52 6.45
C ASP A 377 -9.49 -26.05 5.38
N LEU A 378 -9.61 -25.31 4.26
CA LEU A 378 -10.66 -25.53 3.26
C LEU A 378 -10.13 -25.41 1.84
N THR A 379 -10.43 -26.40 1.00
CA THR A 379 -10.19 -26.37 -0.44
C THR A 379 -11.51 -26.57 -1.16
N ILE A 380 -11.89 -25.63 -2.04
CA ILE A 380 -13.09 -25.72 -2.88
C ILE A 380 -12.69 -25.59 -4.34
N VAL A 381 -13.06 -26.57 -5.17
CA VAL A 381 -12.83 -26.57 -6.62
C VAL A 381 -14.16 -26.74 -7.34
N GLY A 382 -14.60 -25.68 -8.02
CA GLY A 382 -15.85 -25.65 -8.78
C GLY A 382 -15.84 -26.65 -9.93
N GLY A 383 -17.02 -27.19 -10.27
CA GLY A 383 -17.20 -28.03 -11.45
C GLY A 383 -16.89 -27.30 -12.75
N LYS A 384 -16.90 -28.03 -13.88
CA LYS A 384 -16.89 -27.39 -15.21
C LYS A 384 -18.04 -26.40 -15.31
N VAL A 385 -17.82 -25.30 -16.03
CA VAL A 385 -18.91 -24.41 -16.44
C VAL A 385 -19.97 -25.24 -17.17
N ILE A 386 -21.22 -25.02 -16.80
CA ILE A 386 -22.41 -25.61 -17.42
C ILE A 386 -23.04 -24.49 -18.27
N ASP A 387 -23.74 -24.87 -19.33
CA ASP A 387 -24.62 -24.00 -20.13
C ASP A 387 -25.87 -23.64 -19.27
N GLN A 388 -25.63 -22.92 -18.16
CA GLN A 388 -26.62 -22.53 -17.14
C GLN A 388 -27.34 -21.24 -17.54
N ASP A 389 -28.37 -20.88 -16.76
CA ASP A 389 -29.01 -19.57 -16.87
C ASP A 389 -27.97 -18.47 -16.59
N PRO A 390 -27.75 -17.48 -17.49
CA PRO A 390 -26.73 -16.42 -17.32
C PRO A 390 -27.01 -15.48 -16.13
N ASP A 391 -28.10 -15.69 -15.39
CA ASP A 391 -28.41 -15.00 -14.15
C ASP A 391 -28.09 -15.82 -12.86
N GLU A 392 -27.75 -17.13 -12.94
CA GLU A 392 -27.28 -17.94 -11.78
C GLU A 392 -25.74 -18.04 -11.73
N ALA A 393 -25.08 -17.09 -11.05
CA ALA A 393 -23.63 -17.15 -10.79
C ALA A 393 -23.26 -18.30 -9.81
N ARG A 394 -22.12 -18.97 -10.06
CA ARG A 394 -21.59 -20.03 -9.19
C ARG A 394 -20.63 -19.45 -8.15
N SER A 395 -21.04 -19.43 -6.89
CA SER A 395 -20.26 -18.84 -5.78
C SER A 395 -19.55 -19.90 -4.91
N GLY A 396 -18.25 -19.73 -4.69
CA GLY A 396 -17.43 -20.67 -3.90
C GLY A 396 -17.83 -20.73 -2.43
N VAL A 397 -18.06 -19.58 -1.80
CA VAL A 397 -18.68 -19.45 -0.48
C VAL A 397 -19.71 -18.33 -0.55
N TRP A 398 -20.94 -18.58 -0.12
CA TRP A 398 -22.00 -17.58 -0.15
C TRP A 398 -22.82 -17.49 1.15
N THR A 399 -23.31 -16.29 1.45
CA THR A 399 -24.29 -16.06 2.52
C THR A 399 -25.42 -15.16 2.05
N GLY A 400 -26.65 -15.45 2.48
CA GLY A 400 -27.85 -14.65 2.21
C GLY A 400 -28.82 -14.64 3.40
N ASP A 401 -29.70 -13.66 3.44
CA ASP A 401 -30.55 -13.26 4.57
C ASP A 401 -29.80 -12.84 5.86
N SER A 402 -30.44 -11.94 6.61
CA SER A 402 -29.89 -11.34 7.83
C SER A 402 -29.57 -12.40 8.89
N GLY A 403 -28.35 -12.34 9.43
CA GLY A 403 -27.89 -13.22 10.52
C GLY A 403 -27.27 -14.54 10.08
N SER A 404 -27.31 -14.87 8.78
CA SER A 404 -26.51 -15.95 8.19
C SER A 404 -25.02 -15.62 8.30
N GLU A 405 -24.19 -16.59 8.68
CA GLU A 405 -22.77 -16.34 8.97
C GLU A 405 -21.86 -17.50 8.57
N ILE A 406 -20.77 -17.21 7.85
CA ILE A 406 -19.69 -18.16 7.58
C ILE A 406 -18.36 -17.64 8.13
N GLN A 407 -17.70 -18.46 8.95
CA GLN A 407 -16.37 -18.18 9.51
C GLN A 407 -15.34 -19.19 8.97
N LEU A 408 -14.42 -18.71 8.14
CA LEU A 408 -13.33 -19.49 7.56
C LEU A 408 -12.07 -19.22 8.40
N THR A 409 -11.73 -20.13 9.30
CA THR A 409 -10.75 -19.89 10.38
C THR A 409 -9.34 -20.40 10.06
N GLY A 410 -9.21 -21.41 9.19
CA GLY A 410 -7.93 -21.90 8.66
C GLY A 410 -7.57 -21.26 7.32
N LYS A 411 -6.64 -21.89 6.60
CA LYS A 411 -6.30 -21.51 5.22
C LYS A 411 -7.39 -21.98 4.27
N THR A 412 -7.98 -21.05 3.53
CA THR A 412 -8.99 -21.31 2.49
C THR A 412 -8.40 -21.11 1.09
N THR A 413 -8.69 -22.05 0.19
CA THR A 413 -8.37 -21.97 -1.24
C THR A 413 -9.63 -22.24 -2.06
N ILE A 414 -10.01 -21.30 -2.94
CA ILE A 414 -11.21 -21.35 -3.79
C ILE A 414 -10.76 -21.24 -5.24
N GLN A 415 -11.21 -22.16 -6.10
CA GLN A 415 -10.81 -22.23 -7.51
C GLN A 415 -11.99 -22.54 -8.43
N ASN A 416 -11.99 -21.97 -9.63
CA ASN A 416 -12.92 -22.30 -10.71
C ASN A 416 -14.42 -22.00 -10.43
N PHE A 417 -14.66 -20.89 -9.73
CA PHE A 417 -15.99 -20.30 -9.54
C PHE A 417 -16.11 -18.98 -10.31
N ASP A 418 -17.35 -18.52 -10.49
CA ASP A 418 -17.64 -17.20 -11.04
C ASP A 418 -17.51 -16.13 -9.95
N GLU A 419 -17.89 -16.45 -8.71
CA GLU A 419 -17.59 -15.65 -7.52
C GLU A 419 -16.79 -16.45 -6.49
N GLY A 420 -15.74 -15.85 -5.89
CA GLY A 420 -15.00 -16.49 -4.80
C GLY A 420 -15.76 -16.49 -3.47
N LEU A 421 -16.09 -15.30 -2.96
CA LEU A 421 -16.94 -15.09 -1.78
C LEU A 421 -18.10 -14.15 -2.15
N TYR A 422 -19.34 -14.45 -1.75
CA TYR A 422 -20.53 -13.60 -1.93
C TYR A 422 -21.31 -13.41 -0.62
N ALA A 423 -21.63 -12.18 -0.21
CA ALA A 423 -22.43 -11.91 0.99
C ALA A 423 -23.57 -10.91 0.72
N ASP A 424 -24.81 -11.33 0.93
CA ASP A 424 -26.03 -10.60 0.54
C ASP A 424 -27.04 -10.43 1.69
N SER A 425 -28.01 -9.52 1.53
CA SER A 425 -29.17 -9.28 2.42
C SER A 425 -28.88 -9.20 3.93
N GLY A 426 -27.80 -8.55 4.33
CA GLY A 426 -27.41 -8.36 5.73
C GLY A 426 -26.74 -9.58 6.38
N SER A 427 -26.17 -10.47 5.56
CA SER A 427 -25.39 -11.63 6.01
C SER A 427 -23.89 -11.32 6.17
N LYS A 428 -23.10 -12.28 6.68
CA LYS A 428 -21.68 -12.06 6.98
C LYS A 428 -20.75 -13.22 6.61
N ILE A 429 -19.63 -12.88 5.95
CA ILE A 429 -18.47 -13.77 5.79
C ILE A 429 -17.25 -13.20 6.55
N ILE A 430 -16.49 -14.08 7.21
CA ILE A 430 -15.21 -13.77 7.86
C ILE A 430 -14.17 -14.76 7.36
N SER A 431 -13.01 -14.29 6.88
CA SER A 431 -11.93 -15.16 6.38
C SER A 431 -10.58 -14.93 7.06
N GLY A 432 -9.91 -16.03 7.41
CA GLY A 432 -8.49 -16.11 7.70
C GLY A 432 -7.65 -15.97 6.42
N ASP A 433 -6.64 -16.83 6.26
CA ASP A 433 -5.81 -16.83 5.05
C ASP A 433 -6.63 -17.31 3.85
N LEU A 434 -6.65 -16.54 2.77
CA LEU A 434 -7.58 -16.68 1.65
C LEU A 434 -6.83 -16.64 0.32
N THR A 435 -7.02 -17.65 -0.51
CA THR A 435 -6.52 -17.71 -1.89
C THR A 435 -7.67 -17.97 -2.85
N ILE A 436 -7.91 -17.06 -3.79
CA ILE A 436 -8.98 -17.16 -4.79
C ILE A 436 -8.35 -17.12 -6.18
N ILE A 437 -8.70 -18.11 -7.01
CA ILE A 437 -8.26 -18.23 -8.40
C ILE A 437 -9.51 -18.32 -9.29
N GLY A 438 -9.77 -17.25 -10.05
CA GLY A 438 -10.91 -17.18 -10.97
C GLY A 438 -10.91 -18.31 -12.00
N GLY A 439 -12.11 -18.75 -12.40
CA GLY A 439 -12.30 -19.80 -13.41
C GLY A 439 -12.11 -19.34 -14.85
N GLU A 440 -12.08 -20.32 -15.76
CA GLU A 440 -12.28 -20.08 -17.19
C GLU A 440 -13.79 -20.02 -17.45
N SER A 441 -14.35 -18.82 -17.34
CA SER A 441 -15.77 -18.50 -17.59
C SER A 441 -15.87 -17.48 -18.72
N GLU A 442 -16.95 -17.51 -19.51
CA GLU A 442 -17.27 -16.43 -20.46
C GLU A 442 -17.90 -15.22 -19.73
N GLU A 443 -18.43 -15.43 -18.54
CA GLU A 443 -19.00 -14.39 -17.66
C GLU A 443 -17.95 -13.67 -16.79
N ALA A 444 -18.36 -12.54 -16.23
CA ALA A 444 -17.50 -11.68 -15.42
C ALA A 444 -17.16 -12.28 -14.04
N THR A 445 -15.99 -12.90 -13.93
CA THR A 445 -15.52 -13.49 -12.66
C THR A 445 -15.13 -12.44 -11.60
N ILE A 446 -15.52 -12.68 -10.34
CA ILE A 446 -15.31 -11.76 -9.19
C ILE A 446 -14.57 -12.49 -8.05
N GLY A 447 -13.59 -11.83 -7.44
CA GLY A 447 -12.88 -12.36 -6.26
C GLY A 447 -13.77 -12.38 -5.01
N VAL A 448 -14.21 -11.22 -4.57
CA VAL A 448 -15.17 -11.06 -3.46
C VAL A 448 -16.23 -10.05 -3.85
N SER A 449 -17.49 -10.44 -3.73
CA SER A 449 -18.68 -9.61 -3.94
C SER A 449 -19.49 -9.50 -2.64
N THR A 450 -20.16 -8.37 -2.44
CA THR A 450 -21.17 -8.22 -1.40
C THR A 450 -22.22 -7.18 -1.80
N SER A 451 -23.46 -7.44 -1.40
CA SER A 451 -24.68 -6.80 -1.89
C SER A 451 -25.65 -6.49 -0.75
N GLU A 452 -26.51 -5.50 -0.94
CA GLU A 452 -27.49 -4.99 0.02
C GLU A 452 -26.94 -4.45 1.36
N LEU A 453 -27.80 -3.67 2.03
CA LEU A 453 -27.47 -2.91 3.23
C LEU A 453 -27.10 -3.82 4.41
N ASN A 454 -25.97 -3.51 5.07
CA ASN A 454 -25.39 -4.23 6.21
C ASN A 454 -24.75 -5.59 5.89
N SER A 455 -24.63 -6.01 4.63
CA SER A 455 -23.83 -7.21 4.29
C SER A 455 -22.34 -6.92 4.45
N ILE A 456 -21.58 -7.87 5.03
CA ILE A 456 -20.17 -7.65 5.40
C ILE A 456 -19.28 -8.83 5.02
N VAL A 457 -18.14 -8.55 4.39
CA VAL A 457 -17.00 -9.48 4.27
C VAL A 457 -15.79 -8.95 5.04
N GLU A 458 -15.26 -9.74 5.98
CA GLU A 458 -14.10 -9.39 6.81
C GLU A 458 -12.85 -10.23 6.44
N LEU A 459 -11.88 -9.58 5.82
CA LEU A 459 -10.61 -10.16 5.35
C LEU A 459 -9.54 -10.05 6.44
N ASN A 460 -9.45 -11.06 7.31
CA ASN A 460 -8.65 -10.99 8.54
C ASN A 460 -7.24 -11.61 8.37
N GLY A 461 -7.08 -12.66 7.57
CA GLY A 461 -5.77 -13.25 7.26
C GLY A 461 -5.07 -12.61 6.07
N LYS A 462 -4.15 -13.35 5.45
CA LYS A 462 -3.47 -12.98 4.20
C LYS A 462 -4.39 -13.28 3.02
N THR A 463 -4.78 -12.25 2.26
CA THR A 463 -5.61 -12.41 1.05
C THR A 463 -4.76 -12.45 -0.22
N THR A 464 -5.07 -13.34 -1.15
CA THR A 464 -4.51 -13.35 -2.51
C THR A 464 -5.60 -13.71 -3.52
N ILE A 465 -5.89 -12.79 -4.44
CA ILE A 465 -6.92 -12.93 -5.49
C ILE A 465 -6.23 -12.77 -6.84
N GLN A 466 -6.47 -13.70 -7.76
CA GLN A 466 -5.86 -13.72 -9.10
C GLN A 466 -6.79 -14.35 -10.16
N ASN A 467 -6.51 -14.09 -11.44
CA ASN A 467 -7.23 -14.56 -12.63
C ASN A 467 -8.70 -14.10 -12.78
N VAL A 468 -9.21 -13.27 -11.87
CA VAL A 468 -10.58 -12.73 -11.88
C VAL A 468 -10.73 -11.54 -12.83
N GLY A 469 -11.96 -11.22 -13.25
CA GLY A 469 -12.31 -9.97 -13.90
C GLY A 469 -12.29 -8.79 -12.93
N THR A 470 -12.94 -8.95 -11.78
CA THR A 470 -13.04 -7.94 -10.71
C THR A 470 -12.44 -8.45 -9.41
N GLY A 471 -11.59 -7.67 -8.75
CA GLY A 471 -10.94 -8.05 -7.48
C GLY A 471 -11.91 -8.10 -6.30
N LEU A 472 -12.35 -6.92 -5.84
CA LEU A 472 -13.33 -6.73 -4.75
C LEU A 472 -14.48 -5.83 -5.24
N LEU A 473 -15.73 -6.20 -4.94
CA LEU A 473 -16.95 -5.48 -5.33
C LEU A 473 -17.89 -5.32 -4.12
N ALA A 474 -18.23 -4.08 -3.74
CA ALA A 474 -19.28 -3.78 -2.77
C ALA A 474 -20.41 -2.96 -3.40
N ILE A 475 -21.66 -3.41 -3.29
CA ILE A 475 -22.83 -2.72 -3.85
C ILE A 475 -23.94 -2.46 -2.81
N GLU A 476 -24.72 -1.40 -3.02
CA GLU A 476 -25.99 -1.09 -2.32
C GLU A 476 -25.92 -1.05 -0.76
N GLY A 477 -24.87 -0.46 -0.19
CA GLY A 477 -24.75 -0.28 1.27
C GLY A 477 -24.06 -1.43 2.03
N SER A 478 -23.43 -2.34 1.30
CA SER A 478 -22.58 -3.41 1.83
C SER A 478 -21.15 -2.95 2.13
N THR A 479 -20.33 -3.80 2.77
CA THR A 479 -18.94 -3.47 3.15
C THR A 479 -17.96 -4.64 3.00
N ILE A 480 -16.86 -4.42 2.28
CA ILE A 480 -15.67 -5.28 2.35
C ILE A 480 -14.60 -4.56 3.17
N LYS A 481 -14.00 -5.24 4.14
CA LYS A 481 -12.94 -4.61 4.97
C LYS A 481 -11.89 -5.60 5.44
N THR A 482 -10.68 -5.12 5.69
CA THR A 482 -9.71 -5.83 6.53
C THR A 482 -10.10 -5.73 8.01
N SER A 483 -9.71 -6.71 8.84
CA SER A 483 -9.74 -6.51 10.29
C SER A 483 -8.87 -5.31 10.68
N ASN A 484 -9.42 -4.36 11.44
CA ASN A 484 -8.67 -3.28 12.09
C ASN A 484 -7.84 -3.80 13.28
N GLY A 485 -6.91 -4.71 12.99
CA GLY A 485 -5.79 -5.01 13.85
C GLY A 485 -4.84 -3.81 13.85
N THR A 486 -4.37 -3.42 15.03
CA THR A 486 -3.33 -2.39 15.16
C THR A 486 -2.12 -2.81 14.32
N VAL A 487 -1.72 -1.99 13.35
CA VAL A 487 -0.43 -2.16 12.66
C VAL A 487 0.65 -2.22 13.74
N ASP A 488 1.45 -3.29 13.77
CA ASP A 488 2.50 -3.42 14.78
C ASP A 488 3.70 -2.53 14.42
N THR A 489 3.55 -1.25 14.73
CA THR A 489 4.53 -0.19 14.54
C THR A 489 5.80 -0.37 15.37
N ASN A 490 5.93 -1.47 16.12
CA ASN A 490 7.14 -1.83 16.86
C ASN A 490 7.99 -2.90 16.14
N SER A 491 7.63 -3.26 14.90
CA SER A 491 8.47 -4.07 14.01
C SER A 491 9.67 -3.29 13.43
N GLU A 492 10.28 -2.40 14.23
CA GLU A 492 11.67 -1.94 14.02
C GLU A 492 12.66 -3.08 14.34
N GLY A 493 12.57 -4.15 13.56
CA GLY A 493 13.61 -5.16 13.48
C GLY A 493 14.86 -4.54 12.88
N LEU A 494 15.87 -4.28 13.72
CA LEU A 494 17.19 -3.86 13.26
C LEU A 494 17.82 -4.92 12.35
N ASP A 495 17.72 -4.72 11.04
CA ASP A 495 18.68 -5.26 10.09
C ASP A 495 19.35 -4.12 9.32
N THR A 496 20.63 -3.92 9.59
CA THR A 496 21.42 -2.84 9.00
C THR A 496 22.14 -3.36 7.76
N GLN A 497 21.84 -2.76 6.60
CA GLN A 497 22.43 -3.01 5.27
C GLN A 497 21.78 -4.14 4.44
N SER A 498 20.62 -3.84 3.84
CA SER A 498 20.37 -4.26 2.45
C SER A 498 19.60 -3.18 1.67
N ASP A 499 20.05 -2.85 0.46
CA ASP A 499 19.39 -1.89 -0.43
C ASP A 499 18.23 -2.54 -1.22
N THR A 500 17.22 -3.08 -0.52
CA THR A 500 15.95 -3.54 -1.13
C THR A 500 14.80 -3.52 -0.10
N PRO A 501 13.70 -2.78 -0.34
CA PRO A 501 12.53 -2.79 0.55
C PRO A 501 11.64 -4.03 0.33
N GLN A 502 12.06 -5.19 0.86
CA GLN A 502 11.24 -6.42 0.91
C GLN A 502 10.28 -6.40 2.11
N ASN A 503 9.37 -5.42 2.17
CA ASN A 503 8.26 -5.41 3.12
C ASN A 503 6.92 -5.56 2.37
N GLY A 504 6.69 -6.76 1.82
CA GLY A 504 5.60 -7.03 0.88
C GLY A 504 4.21 -6.86 1.52
N LYS A 505 3.31 -6.16 0.81
CA LYS A 505 1.92 -5.93 1.22
C LYS A 505 1.24 -7.26 1.59
N LYS A 506 0.46 -7.26 2.68
CA LYS A 506 -0.22 -8.45 3.23
C LYS A 506 -1.23 -9.01 2.24
N ASN A 507 -2.04 -8.14 1.64
CA ASN A 507 -3.10 -8.50 0.71
C ASN A 507 -2.66 -8.23 -0.73
N LYS A 508 -2.87 -9.18 -1.65
CA LYS A 508 -2.56 -9.02 -3.08
C LYS A 508 -3.80 -9.28 -3.93
N ILE A 509 -4.13 -8.38 -4.84
CA ILE A 509 -5.30 -8.45 -5.72
C ILE A 509 -4.83 -8.22 -7.16
N GLU A 510 -5.07 -9.18 -8.05
CA GLU A 510 -4.78 -9.10 -9.49
C GLU A 510 -6.07 -9.38 -10.28
N ALA A 511 -6.55 -8.37 -11.02
CA ALA A 511 -7.84 -8.40 -11.72
C ALA A 511 -7.72 -7.90 -13.17
N LYS A 512 -8.42 -8.55 -14.12
CA LYS A 512 -8.33 -8.23 -15.56
C LYS A 512 -9.09 -6.98 -15.99
N LYS A 513 -10.06 -6.51 -15.20
CA LYS A 513 -10.79 -5.26 -15.44
C LYS A 513 -10.52 -4.26 -14.32
N ALA A 514 -11.07 -4.52 -13.13
CA ALA A 514 -11.07 -3.56 -12.03
C ALA A 514 -10.61 -4.21 -10.71
N ALA A 515 -9.67 -3.58 -10.00
CA ALA A 515 -9.17 -4.13 -8.75
C ALA A 515 -10.15 -3.91 -7.58
N LEU A 516 -10.61 -2.67 -7.35
CA LEU A 516 -11.58 -2.32 -6.29
C LEU A 516 -12.78 -1.57 -6.86
N VAL A 517 -14.00 -2.06 -6.62
CA VAL A 517 -15.25 -1.51 -7.19
C VAL A 517 -16.29 -1.24 -6.11
N VAL A 518 -16.90 -0.05 -6.15
CA VAL A 518 -17.99 0.36 -5.24
C VAL A 518 -19.17 0.96 -6.00
N ILE A 519 -20.39 0.50 -5.68
CA ILE A 519 -21.63 0.91 -6.37
C ILE A 519 -22.76 1.26 -5.38
N ASN A 520 -23.48 2.37 -5.63
CA ASN A 520 -24.68 2.78 -4.88
C ASN A 520 -24.53 2.77 -3.33
N GLY A 521 -23.38 3.21 -2.83
CA GLY A 521 -23.04 3.22 -1.40
C GLY A 521 -22.26 1.99 -0.95
N GLY A 522 -21.49 1.35 -1.84
CA GLY A 522 -20.53 0.34 -1.43
C GLY A 522 -19.37 0.94 -0.64
N HIS A 523 -18.96 0.27 0.44
CA HIS A 523 -17.82 0.67 1.27
C HIS A 523 -16.68 -0.36 1.19
N ILE A 524 -15.44 0.09 0.97
CA ILE A 524 -14.23 -0.74 1.02
C ILE A 524 -13.21 -0.11 1.97
N ASP A 525 -12.76 -0.84 3.01
CA ASP A 525 -11.80 -0.35 4.02
C ASP A 525 -10.61 -1.33 4.20
N LEU A 526 -9.46 -1.01 3.58
CA LEU A 526 -8.33 -1.94 3.44
C LEU A 526 -7.02 -1.39 3.99
N THR A 527 -6.30 -2.28 4.67
CA THR A 527 -4.92 -2.10 5.13
C THR A 527 -3.95 -3.04 4.41
N ASP A 528 -2.71 -2.57 4.22
CA ASP A 528 -1.56 -3.33 3.69
C ASP A 528 -1.87 -4.11 2.39
N VAL A 529 -2.39 -3.42 1.37
CA VAL A 529 -2.84 -4.02 0.11
C VAL A 529 -1.99 -3.58 -1.09
N SER A 530 -1.66 -4.52 -1.97
CA SER A 530 -1.23 -4.29 -3.36
C SER A 530 -2.38 -4.73 -4.27
N ALA A 531 -2.83 -3.84 -5.15
CA ALA A 531 -3.95 -4.10 -6.04
C ALA A 531 -3.63 -3.62 -7.47
N THR A 532 -3.60 -4.56 -8.41
CA THR A 532 -3.25 -4.33 -9.82
C THR A 532 -4.40 -4.72 -10.73
N ALA A 533 -4.70 -3.88 -11.72
CA ALA A 533 -5.63 -4.23 -12.78
C ALA A 533 -5.30 -3.60 -14.14
N GLU A 534 -5.80 -4.20 -15.22
CA GLU A 534 -5.51 -3.76 -16.60
C GLU A 534 -6.23 -2.45 -16.97
N VAL A 535 -7.48 -2.25 -16.50
CA VAL A 535 -8.31 -1.08 -16.89
C VAL A 535 -8.47 -0.08 -15.74
N ALA A 536 -8.79 -0.56 -14.53
CA ALA A 536 -9.21 0.30 -13.42
C ALA A 536 -8.59 -0.11 -12.06
N GLY A 537 -7.76 0.77 -11.48
CA GLY A 537 -7.30 0.58 -10.10
C GLY A 537 -8.48 0.64 -9.11
N LEU A 538 -9.18 1.77 -9.09
CA LEU A 538 -10.39 2.02 -8.31
C LEU A 538 -11.54 2.39 -9.25
N GLN A 539 -12.75 1.87 -9.00
CA GLN A 539 -13.95 2.18 -9.77
C GLN A 539 -15.13 2.52 -8.85
N PHE A 540 -15.73 3.69 -9.08
CA PHE A 540 -16.91 4.20 -8.40
C PHE A 540 -18.07 4.32 -9.39
N ALA A 541 -19.28 3.89 -9.00
CA ALA A 541 -20.48 4.10 -9.80
C ALA A 541 -21.73 4.43 -8.96
N THR A 542 -22.57 5.34 -9.46
CA THR A 542 -23.90 5.61 -8.89
C THR A 542 -24.96 5.56 -10.00
N PHE A 543 -25.98 4.74 -9.82
CA PHE A 543 -27.08 4.50 -10.77
C PHE A 543 -28.41 5.02 -10.22
N SER A 544 -29.16 5.83 -10.99
CA SER A 544 -30.45 6.39 -10.56
C SER A 544 -31.58 6.09 -11.54
N ASP A 545 -32.71 5.61 -11.00
CA ASP A 545 -33.93 5.34 -11.76
C ASP A 545 -34.71 6.61 -12.14
N ASN A 546 -34.40 7.75 -11.52
CA ASN A 546 -35.03 9.06 -11.73
C ASN A 546 -36.57 9.10 -11.59
N ASP A 547 -37.22 8.14 -10.93
CA ASP A 547 -38.65 8.24 -10.57
C ASP A 547 -38.85 9.02 -9.26
N PRO A 548 -39.40 10.26 -9.29
CA PRO A 548 -39.56 11.07 -8.08
C PRO A 548 -40.76 10.65 -7.22
N ASN A 549 -41.57 9.69 -7.68
CA ASN A 549 -42.77 9.19 -7.01
C ASN A 549 -42.72 7.68 -6.74
N GLY A 550 -41.63 7.01 -7.12
CA GLY A 550 -41.36 5.62 -6.76
C GLY A 550 -41.15 5.48 -5.25
N PRO A 551 -41.48 4.31 -4.66
CA PRO A 551 -41.45 4.13 -3.20
C PRO A 551 -40.05 4.25 -2.55
N ASP A 552 -38.98 4.19 -3.34
CA ASP A 552 -37.58 4.25 -2.87
C ASP A 552 -36.95 5.66 -2.88
N TYR A 553 -37.59 6.67 -3.49
CA TYR A 553 -37.12 8.06 -3.40
C TYR A 553 -37.76 8.78 -2.19
N PRO A 554 -36.97 9.47 -1.32
CA PRO A 554 -35.73 10.16 -1.68
C PRO A 554 -34.56 9.96 -0.68
N GLN A 555 -34.19 8.72 -0.30
CA GLN A 555 -33.11 8.51 0.68
C GLN A 555 -32.06 7.42 0.36
N LYS A 556 -32.14 6.68 -0.76
CA LYS A 556 -31.32 5.47 -0.98
C LYS A 556 -29.96 5.65 -1.66
N TYR A 557 -29.45 6.88 -1.79
CA TYR A 557 -28.13 7.16 -2.39
C TYR A 557 -27.10 7.50 -1.33
N HIS A 558 -26.61 6.45 -0.66
CA HIS A 558 -25.40 6.55 0.15
C HIS A 558 -24.19 6.79 -0.76
N SER A 559 -23.25 7.63 -0.33
CA SER A 559 -22.03 7.91 -1.08
C SER A 559 -21.12 6.69 -1.00
N ASN A 560 -20.60 6.22 -2.14
CA ASN A 560 -19.59 5.16 -2.16
C ASN A 560 -18.30 5.62 -1.46
N GLU A 561 -17.59 4.70 -0.82
CA GLU A 561 -16.38 5.02 -0.06
C GLU A 561 -15.29 3.97 -0.24
N ILE A 562 -14.07 4.40 -0.57
CA ILE A 562 -12.88 3.53 -0.48
C ILE A 562 -11.84 4.18 0.44
N ASN A 563 -11.53 3.50 1.53
CA ASN A 563 -10.55 3.88 2.54
C ASN A 563 -9.32 2.95 2.42
N LEU A 564 -8.14 3.52 2.16
CA LEU A 564 -6.91 2.77 1.89
C LEU A 564 -5.74 3.28 2.73
N THR A 565 -5.24 2.45 3.64
CA THR A 565 -4.03 2.74 4.43
C THR A 565 -2.88 1.80 4.05
N ASN A 566 -1.71 2.37 3.73
CA ASN A 566 -0.55 1.61 3.22
C ASN A 566 -0.87 0.78 1.95
N ALA A 567 -1.70 1.32 1.06
CA ALA A 567 -2.04 0.67 -0.21
C ALA A 567 -1.06 1.01 -1.33
N GLU A 568 -1.01 0.15 -2.34
CA GLU A 568 -0.29 0.34 -3.60
C GLU A 568 -1.25 -0.10 -4.71
N ILE A 569 -1.71 0.86 -5.51
CA ILE A 569 -2.72 0.66 -6.56
C ILE A 569 -2.04 0.91 -7.92
N HIS A 570 -2.10 -0.08 -8.81
CA HIS A 570 -1.49 0.00 -10.14
C HIS A 570 -2.52 -0.27 -11.24
N ALA A 571 -2.65 0.65 -12.20
CA ALA A 571 -3.46 0.47 -13.41
C ALA A 571 -2.52 0.26 -14.61
N GLU A 572 -2.55 -0.92 -15.23
CA GLU A 572 -1.58 -1.30 -16.26
C GLU A 572 -1.87 -0.65 -17.61
N ASN A 573 -1.41 0.60 -17.76
CA ASN A 573 -1.49 1.45 -18.96
C ASN A 573 -2.86 2.11 -19.21
N ASP A 574 -3.77 2.08 -18.23
CA ASP A 574 -5.06 2.78 -18.26
C ASP A 574 -5.25 3.64 -16.98
N THR A 575 -6.37 3.48 -16.26
CA THR A 575 -6.87 4.50 -15.34
C THR A 575 -6.82 4.09 -13.87
N GLY A 576 -6.22 4.93 -13.03
CA GLY A 576 -6.10 4.73 -11.59
C GLY A 576 -7.44 4.81 -10.85
N ILE A 577 -8.30 5.76 -11.24
CA ILE A 577 -9.60 6.02 -10.60
C ILE A 577 -10.66 6.35 -11.66
N LEU A 578 -11.73 5.55 -11.75
CA LEU A 578 -12.89 5.78 -12.63
C LEU A 578 -14.13 6.16 -11.80
N VAL A 579 -14.85 7.23 -12.21
CA VAL A 579 -15.89 7.90 -11.38
C VAL A 579 -17.21 8.15 -12.12
N GLY A 580 -18.11 7.16 -12.11
CA GLY A 580 -19.28 7.10 -12.97
C GLY A 580 -20.60 7.52 -12.31
N ALA A 581 -21.47 8.15 -13.09
CA ALA A 581 -22.86 8.45 -12.72
C ALA A 581 -23.79 8.12 -13.89
N PHE A 582 -24.91 7.45 -13.61
CA PHE A 582 -25.78 6.86 -14.63
C PHE A 582 -27.27 7.00 -14.29
N VAL A 583 -28.13 7.14 -15.31
CA VAL A 583 -29.59 7.28 -15.15
C VAL A 583 -30.39 6.45 -16.15
N GLU A 584 -31.59 5.99 -15.76
CA GLU A 584 -32.46 5.21 -16.65
C GLU A 584 -33.13 6.08 -17.74
N LYS A 585 -33.90 7.12 -17.33
CA LYS A 585 -34.93 7.72 -18.21
C LYS A 585 -34.71 9.17 -18.70
N SER A 586 -34.10 10.06 -17.91
CA SER A 586 -33.92 11.48 -18.28
C SER A 586 -32.54 11.99 -17.84
N ILE A 587 -31.82 12.64 -18.75
CA ILE A 587 -30.55 13.33 -18.49
C ILE A 587 -30.79 14.80 -18.12
N GLU A 588 -31.86 15.42 -18.63
CA GLU A 588 -32.12 16.87 -18.51
C GLU A 588 -32.52 17.29 -17.08
N ASP A 589 -33.16 16.39 -16.32
CA ASP A 589 -33.61 16.63 -14.93
C ASP A 589 -32.76 15.90 -13.87
N ALA A 590 -31.64 15.27 -14.26
CA ALA A 590 -30.85 14.43 -13.36
C ALA A 590 -30.17 15.25 -12.25
N ALA A 591 -30.64 15.07 -11.01
CA ALA A 591 -30.01 15.65 -9.82
C ALA A 591 -28.58 15.12 -9.66
N ALA A 592 -27.60 16.02 -9.52
CA ALA A 592 -26.18 15.67 -9.46
C ALA A 592 -25.89 14.75 -8.24
N PRO A 593 -25.52 13.47 -8.47
CA PRO A 593 -25.35 12.51 -7.38
C PRO A 593 -24.00 12.68 -6.67
N SER A 594 -23.89 12.16 -5.45
CA SER A 594 -22.57 11.85 -4.89
C SER A 594 -22.10 10.53 -5.52
N ILE A 595 -20.95 10.57 -6.21
CA ILE A 595 -20.34 9.41 -6.86
C ILE A 595 -19.51 8.62 -5.83
N GLY A 596 -18.77 9.32 -4.99
CA GLY A 596 -18.06 8.72 -3.87
C GLY A 596 -16.93 9.59 -3.30
N THR A 597 -16.26 9.04 -2.30
CA THR A 597 -14.99 9.55 -1.76
C THR A 597 -13.95 8.44 -1.73
N VAL A 598 -12.72 8.76 -2.13
CA VAL A 598 -11.55 7.95 -1.82
C VAL A 598 -10.69 8.66 -0.77
N ASN A 599 -10.33 7.95 0.30
CA ASN A 599 -9.37 8.41 1.31
C ASN A 599 -8.12 7.55 1.25
N LEU A 600 -6.99 8.17 0.90
CA LEU A 600 -5.68 7.55 0.77
C LEU A 600 -4.78 8.00 1.93
N LYS A 601 -4.14 7.06 2.63
CA LYS A 601 -3.24 7.35 3.74
C LYS A 601 -1.95 6.53 3.67
N LYS A 602 -0.82 7.20 3.45
CA LYS A 602 0.48 6.55 3.14
C LYS A 602 0.35 5.54 2.00
N SER A 603 -0.44 5.90 0.98
CA SER A 603 -0.81 5.02 -0.11
C SER A 603 -0.32 5.57 -1.45
N GLU A 604 -0.15 4.69 -2.43
CA GLU A 604 0.46 5.01 -3.71
C GLU A 604 -0.51 4.60 -4.84
N VAL A 605 -0.74 5.48 -5.81
CA VAL A 605 -1.60 5.24 -6.98
C VAL A 605 -0.81 5.55 -8.24
N HIS A 606 -0.46 4.52 -9.00
CA HIS A 606 0.30 4.59 -10.23
C HIS A 606 -0.57 4.19 -11.43
N ALA A 607 -0.79 5.12 -12.34
CA ALA A 607 -1.59 4.91 -13.56
C ALA A 607 -1.03 5.76 -14.72
N ASP A 608 -1.55 5.58 -15.94
CA ASP A 608 -1.28 6.51 -17.04
C ASP A 608 -2.18 7.76 -16.90
N VAL A 609 -3.46 7.51 -16.62
CA VAL A 609 -4.47 8.49 -16.22
C VAL A 609 -4.81 8.27 -14.75
N LEU A 610 -4.56 9.24 -13.87
CA LEU A 610 -4.90 9.14 -12.44
C LEU A 610 -6.42 9.12 -12.24
N LEU A 611 -7.15 9.96 -12.97
CA LEU A 611 -8.60 10.09 -12.90
C LEU A 611 -9.20 10.18 -14.30
N GLY A 612 -10.09 9.24 -14.65
CA GLY A 612 -10.83 9.26 -15.90
C GLY A 612 -12.08 10.15 -15.84
N ASP A 613 -12.60 10.55 -16.99
CA ASP A 613 -13.69 11.53 -17.12
C ASP A 613 -15.03 11.13 -16.45
N GLY A 614 -15.22 9.83 -16.24
CA GLY A 614 -16.40 9.23 -15.63
C GLY A 614 -17.44 8.70 -16.64
N ILE A 615 -17.06 8.48 -17.90
CA ILE A 615 -17.92 7.96 -18.98
C ILE A 615 -17.29 6.68 -19.57
N PHE A 616 -17.37 5.58 -18.81
CA PHE A 616 -16.56 4.36 -19.04
C PHE A 616 -17.31 3.03 -18.86
N TRP A 617 -18.61 3.02 -18.54
CA TRP A 617 -19.30 1.77 -18.16
C TRP A 617 -19.38 0.75 -19.30
N ASP A 618 -19.36 1.20 -20.55
CA ASP A 618 -19.15 0.38 -21.74
C ASP A 618 -17.80 -0.38 -21.70
N LYS A 619 -16.74 0.27 -21.22
CA LYS A 619 -15.37 -0.28 -21.12
C LYS A 619 -15.19 -1.22 -19.93
N THR A 620 -15.99 -1.07 -18.86
CA THR A 620 -15.90 -1.92 -17.64
C THR A 620 -17.06 -2.89 -17.40
N SER A 621 -18.18 -2.80 -18.14
CA SER A 621 -19.39 -3.61 -17.87
C SER A 621 -19.12 -5.11 -17.82
N TRP A 622 -19.75 -5.76 -16.86
CA TRP A 622 -19.85 -7.21 -16.74
C TRP A 622 -20.63 -7.86 -17.90
N LYS A 623 -21.88 -7.43 -18.16
CA LYS A 623 -22.81 -8.04 -19.12
C LYS A 623 -22.77 -7.46 -20.55
N GLY A 624 -21.67 -6.77 -20.92
CA GLY A 624 -21.47 -6.22 -22.28
C GLY A 624 -22.50 -5.19 -22.75
N LYS A 625 -23.32 -4.67 -21.83
CA LYS A 625 -24.37 -3.67 -22.05
C LYS A 625 -24.39 -2.69 -20.88
N ASN A 626 -24.95 -1.51 -21.12
CA ASN A 626 -25.18 -0.53 -20.06
C ASN A 626 -26.50 -0.84 -19.36
N SER A 627 -26.51 -1.85 -18.49
CA SER A 627 -27.71 -2.27 -17.75
C SER A 627 -27.47 -2.46 -16.25
N TRP A 628 -28.48 -2.07 -15.46
CA TRP A 628 -28.56 -2.25 -14.00
C TRP A 628 -30.01 -2.58 -13.64
N HIS A 629 -30.26 -3.63 -12.84
CA HIS A 629 -31.61 -4.16 -12.55
C HIS A 629 -32.50 -4.26 -13.81
N ASP A 630 -31.96 -4.90 -14.86
CA ASP A 630 -32.52 -5.09 -16.22
C ASP A 630 -32.93 -3.82 -17.01
N LYS A 631 -32.58 -2.64 -16.50
CA LYS A 631 -32.86 -1.35 -17.13
C LYS A 631 -31.67 -0.83 -17.90
N GLU A 632 -31.89 -0.24 -19.07
CA GLU A 632 -30.87 0.48 -19.82
C GLU A 632 -30.46 1.77 -19.08
N MET A 633 -29.16 1.96 -18.88
CA MET A 633 -28.56 3.05 -18.10
C MET A 633 -27.68 3.95 -18.96
N LYS A 634 -27.77 5.27 -18.76
CA LYS A 634 -27.09 6.29 -19.57
C LYS A 634 -26.19 7.15 -18.70
N ALA A 635 -24.93 7.31 -19.10
CA ALA A 635 -23.97 8.13 -18.38
C ALA A 635 -24.40 9.61 -18.35
N ILE A 636 -24.16 10.28 -17.21
CA ILE A 636 -24.40 11.72 -17.05
C ILE A 636 -23.09 12.44 -16.72
N SER A 637 -22.95 13.68 -17.21
CA SER A 637 -21.77 14.50 -17.01
C SER A 637 -21.67 15.10 -15.60
N ASN A 638 -22.76 15.14 -14.83
CA ASN A 638 -22.83 15.82 -13.53
C ASN A 638 -22.63 14.87 -12.33
N GLY A 639 -22.43 15.43 -11.14
CA GLY A 639 -22.17 14.68 -9.91
C GLY A 639 -20.82 15.00 -9.27
N THR A 640 -20.67 14.62 -8.00
CA THR A 640 -19.54 15.04 -7.15
C THR A 640 -18.67 13.85 -6.74
N PHE A 641 -17.34 14.01 -6.82
CA PHE A 641 -16.35 13.04 -6.34
C PHE A 641 -15.19 13.70 -5.59
N THR A 642 -14.71 13.06 -4.53
CA THR A 642 -13.63 13.59 -3.67
C THR A 642 -12.44 12.63 -3.61
N LEU A 643 -11.23 13.15 -3.88
CA LEU A 643 -9.94 12.48 -3.63
C LEU A 643 -9.25 13.17 -2.45
N SER A 644 -9.22 12.49 -1.31
CA SER A 644 -8.56 12.93 -0.07
C SER A 644 -7.27 12.12 0.12
N ALA A 645 -6.11 12.77 0.20
CA ALA A 645 -4.82 12.09 0.20
C ALA A 645 -3.85 12.63 1.26
N ASP A 646 -3.50 11.78 2.24
CA ASP A 646 -2.65 12.07 3.41
C ASP A 646 -1.32 11.30 3.30
N GLN A 647 -0.19 12.00 3.27
CA GLN A 647 1.16 11.41 3.13
C GLN A 647 1.31 10.44 1.94
N SER A 648 0.63 10.69 0.82
CA SER A 648 0.40 9.72 -0.27
C SER A 648 1.01 10.16 -1.61
N THR A 649 1.23 9.22 -2.53
CA THR A 649 1.78 9.49 -3.88
C THR A 649 0.73 9.20 -4.94
N LEU A 650 0.52 10.12 -5.87
CA LEU A 650 -0.45 10.03 -6.96
C LEU A 650 0.25 10.29 -8.29
N GLU A 651 0.11 9.40 -9.28
CA GLU A 651 0.75 9.55 -10.59
C GLU A 651 -0.27 9.43 -11.73
N GLY A 652 -0.20 10.37 -12.70
CA GLY A 652 -1.04 10.38 -13.90
C GLY A 652 -1.79 11.70 -14.11
N ARG A 653 -2.29 11.90 -15.34
CA ARG A 653 -3.17 13.04 -15.68
C ARG A 653 -4.56 12.89 -15.05
N ALA A 654 -5.29 13.99 -14.87
CA ALA A 654 -6.71 13.94 -14.46
C ALA A 654 -7.61 14.49 -15.56
N ASN A 655 -8.74 13.84 -15.83
CA ASN A 655 -9.74 14.24 -16.82
C ASN A 655 -11.12 14.18 -16.18
N ILE A 656 -12.05 15.09 -16.53
CA ILE A 656 -13.39 15.16 -15.95
C ILE A 656 -14.46 15.50 -16.99
N ALA A 657 -15.64 14.88 -16.88
CA ALA A 657 -16.80 15.26 -17.68
C ALA A 657 -17.24 16.72 -17.39
N LYS A 658 -17.82 17.36 -18.43
CA LYS A 658 -18.07 18.81 -18.51
C LYS A 658 -18.83 19.45 -17.33
N ASP A 659 -19.68 18.70 -16.63
CA ASP A 659 -20.53 19.21 -15.54
C ASP A 659 -20.21 18.55 -14.18
N ARG A 660 -19.12 17.77 -14.12
CA ARG A 660 -18.67 17.06 -12.91
C ARG A 660 -18.11 18.07 -11.91
N ASN A 661 -18.19 17.75 -10.63
CA ASN A 661 -17.50 18.49 -9.58
C ASN A 661 -16.50 17.56 -8.90
N VAL A 662 -15.20 17.80 -9.10
CA VAL A 662 -14.12 16.97 -8.54
C VAL A 662 -13.26 17.79 -7.59
N HIS A 663 -13.17 17.33 -6.34
CA HIS A 663 -12.41 17.95 -5.26
C HIS A 663 -11.16 17.10 -4.96
N PHE A 664 -9.97 17.67 -5.15
CA PHE A 664 -8.71 17.09 -4.67
C PHE A 664 -8.28 17.78 -3.38
N ASP A 665 -7.97 17.01 -2.34
CA ASP A 665 -7.59 17.51 -1.01
C ASP A 665 -6.32 16.81 -0.52
N LEU A 666 -5.18 17.42 -0.86
CA LEU A 666 -3.83 16.85 -0.74
C LEU A 666 -3.12 17.40 0.51
N LYS A 667 -2.80 16.52 1.46
CA LYS A 667 -2.30 16.86 2.81
C LYS A 667 -0.97 16.19 3.17
N ASN A 668 -0.17 16.87 4.01
CA ASN A 668 0.97 16.30 4.75
C ASN A 668 2.05 15.63 3.89
N ASN A 669 2.72 16.39 3.01
CA ASN A 669 3.73 15.93 2.05
C ASN A 669 3.19 14.98 0.96
N THR A 670 1.87 14.93 0.73
CA THR A 670 1.30 14.25 -0.44
C THR A 670 1.87 14.85 -1.73
N GLN A 671 2.15 13.99 -2.72
CA GLN A 671 2.70 14.37 -4.01
C GLN A 671 1.77 13.94 -5.14
N TRP A 672 1.42 14.87 -6.03
CA TRP A 672 0.79 14.56 -7.31
C TRP A 672 1.78 14.78 -8.44
N ILE A 673 2.24 13.67 -9.02
CA ILE A 673 3.14 13.60 -10.17
C ILE A 673 2.29 13.60 -11.44
N LEU A 674 2.14 14.77 -12.04
CA LEU A 674 1.43 14.94 -13.30
C LEU A 674 2.35 14.55 -14.47
N LYS A 675 1.81 13.86 -15.47
CA LYS A 675 2.54 13.46 -16.69
C LYS A 675 1.61 13.50 -17.90
N ASN A 676 2.19 13.59 -19.10
CA ASN A 676 1.43 13.29 -20.32
C ASN A 676 1.06 11.79 -20.31
N SER A 677 -0.17 11.44 -20.69
CA SER A 677 -0.53 10.05 -20.95
C SER A 677 0.31 9.48 -22.11
N ALA A 678 0.74 8.24 -21.99
CA ALA A 678 1.42 7.48 -23.04
C ALA A 678 0.48 6.57 -23.86
N HIS A 679 -0.70 6.22 -23.34
CA HIS A 679 -1.51 5.09 -23.85
C HIS A 679 -3.01 5.37 -24.08
N GLU A 680 -3.52 6.53 -23.65
CA GLU A 680 -4.94 6.91 -23.72
C GLU A 680 -5.46 7.07 -25.17
N LYS A 681 -6.68 6.58 -25.43
CA LYS A 681 -7.25 6.41 -26.78
C LYS A 681 -8.62 7.04 -26.94
N ASP A 682 -9.00 7.30 -28.19
CA ASP A 682 -10.38 7.55 -28.59
C ASP A 682 -11.22 6.25 -28.59
N ASP A 683 -12.53 6.40 -28.80
CA ASP A 683 -13.48 5.28 -28.81
C ASP A 683 -13.34 4.36 -30.04
N ASP A 684 -12.63 4.80 -31.08
CA ASP A 684 -12.21 3.98 -32.23
C ASP A 684 -10.90 3.19 -31.93
N GLY A 685 -10.27 3.43 -30.77
CA GLY A 685 -9.07 2.74 -30.28
C GLY A 685 -7.73 3.35 -30.71
N ASN A 686 -7.73 4.53 -31.35
CA ASN A 686 -6.52 5.26 -31.75
C ASN A 686 -5.96 6.08 -30.59
N LEU A 687 -4.63 6.22 -30.50
CA LEU A 687 -3.99 7.06 -29.49
C LEU A 687 -4.43 8.53 -29.65
N LEU A 688 -4.87 9.17 -28.55
CA LEU A 688 -5.31 10.57 -28.58
C LEU A 688 -4.18 11.54 -28.99
N ASP A 689 -4.57 12.73 -29.46
CA ASP A 689 -3.61 13.80 -29.75
C ASP A 689 -2.82 14.17 -28.47
N ILE A 690 -1.52 14.41 -28.63
CA ILE A 690 -0.63 14.68 -27.49
C ILE A 690 -1.04 15.94 -26.71
N ALA A 691 -1.67 16.93 -27.35
CA ALA A 691 -2.21 18.12 -26.67
C ALA A 691 -3.49 17.82 -25.85
N GLN A 692 -4.19 16.73 -26.14
CA GLN A 692 -5.24 16.20 -25.27
C GLN A 692 -4.61 15.42 -24.09
N ARG A 693 -3.64 14.54 -24.39
CA ARG A 693 -2.91 13.72 -23.41
C ARG A 693 -2.03 14.52 -22.42
N SER A 694 -1.67 15.78 -22.72
CA SER A 694 -0.92 16.66 -21.81
C SER A 694 -1.78 17.61 -20.97
N ARG A 695 -3.07 17.75 -21.29
CA ARG A 695 -4.03 18.54 -20.50
C ARG A 695 -4.46 17.76 -19.26
N SER A 696 -4.79 18.45 -18.16
CA SER A 696 -5.51 17.89 -17.03
C SER A 696 -6.58 18.84 -16.52
N ASP A 697 -7.68 18.33 -15.99
CA ASP A 697 -8.83 19.11 -15.52
C ASP A 697 -9.35 18.57 -14.18
N ILE A 698 -9.52 19.47 -13.20
CA ILE A 698 -10.23 19.23 -11.94
C ILE A 698 -11.09 20.46 -11.56
N SER A 699 -12.08 20.29 -10.69
CA SER A 699 -12.98 21.39 -10.30
C SER A 699 -12.44 22.21 -9.14
N THR A 700 -11.87 21.58 -8.12
CA THR A 700 -11.21 22.28 -7.02
C THR A 700 -9.99 21.53 -6.50
N LEU A 701 -9.03 22.28 -5.95
CA LEU A 701 -7.85 21.78 -5.29
C LEU A 701 -7.62 22.48 -3.95
N HIS A 702 -7.43 21.69 -2.90
CA HIS A 702 -6.83 22.08 -1.64
C HIS A 702 -5.44 21.43 -1.54
N LEU A 703 -4.42 22.25 -1.30
CA LEU A 703 -3.01 21.86 -1.31
C LEU A 703 -2.37 22.29 0.02
N ASP A 704 -2.36 21.37 0.99
CA ASP A 704 -1.91 21.61 2.36
C ASP A 704 -0.58 20.89 2.64
N ASN A 705 0.50 21.66 2.80
CA ASN A 705 1.87 21.15 3.00
C ASN A 705 2.28 20.08 1.97
N SER A 706 1.80 20.20 0.73
CA SER A 706 1.82 19.15 -0.31
C SER A 706 2.27 19.71 -1.66
N SER A 707 2.63 18.83 -2.60
CA SER A 707 3.32 19.21 -3.84
C SER A 707 2.62 18.72 -5.12
N ILE A 708 2.53 19.59 -6.13
CA ILE A 708 2.26 19.20 -7.52
C ILE A 708 3.57 19.20 -8.29
N ILE A 709 3.89 18.11 -8.97
CA ILE A 709 5.15 17.92 -9.70
C ILE A 709 4.81 17.62 -11.16
N PHE A 710 5.10 18.55 -12.07
CA PHE A 710 5.02 18.26 -13.50
C PHE A 710 6.22 17.40 -13.93
N SER A 711 5.95 16.31 -14.63
CA SER A 711 6.95 15.41 -15.18
C SER A 711 7.62 16.01 -16.42
N LYS A 712 8.76 15.45 -16.82
CA LYS A 712 9.44 15.90 -18.04
C LYS A 712 8.50 15.83 -19.25
N PRO A 713 8.49 16.83 -20.14
CA PRO A 713 7.62 16.85 -21.31
C PRO A 713 7.88 15.64 -22.23
N THR A 714 6.81 15.07 -22.76
CA THR A 714 6.83 13.92 -23.69
C THR A 714 6.47 14.44 -25.08
N GLU A 715 7.19 13.97 -26.12
CA GLU A 715 6.99 14.43 -27.51
C GLU A 715 7.09 15.97 -27.68
N GLU A 716 8.00 16.63 -26.94
CA GLU A 716 8.14 18.10 -26.81
C GLU A 716 6.91 18.83 -26.23
N HIS A 717 5.86 18.12 -25.81
CA HIS A 717 4.64 18.69 -25.26
C HIS A 717 4.69 18.77 -23.73
N TYR A 718 4.48 19.97 -23.24
CA TYR A 718 4.38 20.32 -21.83
C TYR A 718 2.95 20.12 -21.31
N GLN A 719 2.81 19.90 -20.01
CA GLN A 719 1.52 19.71 -19.36
C GLN A 719 0.76 21.03 -19.14
N THR A 720 -0.55 20.97 -19.06
CA THR A 720 -1.38 22.09 -18.55
C THR A 720 -2.44 21.56 -17.58
N LEU A 721 -2.35 21.97 -16.31
CA LEU A 721 -3.34 21.68 -15.28
C LEU A 721 -4.38 22.81 -15.21
N HIS A 722 -5.62 22.50 -15.58
CA HIS A 722 -6.79 23.34 -15.42
C HIS A 722 -7.49 23.03 -14.08
N ILE A 723 -7.83 24.08 -13.34
CA ILE A 723 -8.55 24.00 -12.05
C ILE A 723 -9.73 24.96 -12.12
N GLY A 724 -10.91 24.56 -11.63
CA GLY A 724 -12.17 25.26 -11.91
C GLY A 724 -12.83 24.81 -13.22
N SER A 725 -12.44 23.64 -13.73
CA SER A 725 -13.15 22.93 -14.80
C SER A 725 -14.36 22.16 -14.24
N GLY A 726 -15.29 21.76 -15.09
CA GLY A 726 -16.53 21.13 -14.63
C GLY A 726 -17.51 22.17 -14.06
N LYS A 727 -18.20 21.83 -12.97
CA LYS A 727 -19.18 22.69 -12.30
C LYS A 727 -18.89 22.86 -10.80
N PRO A 728 -17.83 23.59 -10.42
CA PRO A 728 -17.47 23.80 -9.01
C PRO A 728 -18.57 24.53 -8.22
N ASP A 729 -18.77 24.09 -6.99
CA ASP A 729 -19.69 24.65 -5.99
C ASP A 729 -19.10 25.86 -5.23
N SER A 730 -17.77 26.01 -5.27
CA SER A 730 -17.02 27.12 -4.71
C SER A 730 -16.51 28.08 -5.80
N THR A 731 -16.51 29.38 -5.52
CA THR A 731 -15.78 30.35 -6.37
C THR A 731 -14.29 30.39 -6.06
N ALA A 732 -13.85 29.84 -4.92
CA ALA A 732 -12.45 29.65 -4.55
C ALA A 732 -12.04 28.21 -4.87
N VAL A 733 -11.48 28.03 -6.07
CA VAL A 733 -11.21 26.70 -6.66
C VAL A 733 -9.79 26.21 -6.40
N TYR A 734 -8.87 27.09 -5.98
CA TYR A 734 -7.52 26.73 -5.59
C TYR A 734 -7.19 27.33 -4.23
N ASN A 735 -6.83 26.49 -3.26
CA ASN A 735 -6.61 26.88 -1.87
C ASN A 735 -5.30 26.26 -1.37
N ALA A 736 -4.29 27.09 -1.09
CA ALA A 736 -2.97 26.65 -0.62
C ALA A 736 -2.77 26.91 0.88
N MET A 737 -2.26 25.92 1.61
CA MET A 737 -1.97 26.02 3.05
C MET A 737 -0.60 25.44 3.40
N GLY A 738 0.06 26.04 4.40
CA GLY A 738 1.38 25.61 4.85
C GLY A 738 2.45 25.70 3.76
N ASP A 739 3.31 24.69 3.69
CA ASP A 739 4.40 24.58 2.72
C ASP A 739 3.95 23.93 1.39
N ALA A 740 2.96 24.55 0.75
CA ALA A 740 2.37 24.15 -0.53
C ALA A 740 3.31 24.45 -1.71
N LYS A 741 3.52 23.49 -2.62
CA LYS A 741 4.54 23.58 -3.68
C LYS A 741 4.02 23.21 -5.07
N ILE A 742 4.63 23.80 -6.10
CA ILE A 742 4.45 23.40 -7.49
C ILE A 742 5.79 23.45 -8.26
N TYR A 743 6.06 22.42 -9.07
CA TYR A 743 7.30 22.27 -9.84
C TYR A 743 6.98 22.21 -11.34
N PHE A 744 7.32 23.27 -12.09
CA PHE A 744 7.15 23.37 -13.54
C PHE A 744 8.43 22.99 -14.30
N ASN A 745 8.33 22.45 -15.51
CA ASN A 745 9.41 22.37 -16.49
C ASN A 745 9.26 23.49 -17.53
N ALA A 746 10.38 24.09 -17.95
CA ALA A 746 10.39 25.18 -18.94
C ALA A 746 11.62 25.16 -19.88
N GLU A 747 11.45 25.68 -21.10
CA GLU A 747 12.53 26.13 -21.98
C GLU A 747 12.44 27.67 -22.15
N TRP A 748 13.56 28.38 -22.05
CA TRP A 748 13.54 29.84 -21.92
C TRP A 748 13.21 30.58 -23.23
N SER A 749 12.26 31.51 -23.17
CA SER A 749 12.00 32.49 -24.24
C SER A 749 11.50 33.83 -23.66
N ASP A 750 11.78 34.94 -24.34
CA ASP A 750 11.36 36.29 -23.92
C ASP A 750 10.55 37.00 -25.00
N GLY A 751 9.27 37.28 -24.73
CA GLY A 751 8.37 37.99 -25.64
C GLY A 751 7.77 37.15 -26.77
N ALA A 752 7.93 35.83 -26.74
CA ALA A 752 7.34 34.91 -27.71
C ALA A 752 5.80 34.84 -27.61
N ALA A 753 5.12 34.39 -28.67
CA ALA A 753 3.67 34.18 -28.62
C ALA A 753 3.30 33.07 -27.61
N ILE A 754 2.10 33.12 -27.06
CA ILE A 754 1.69 32.22 -25.96
C ILE A 754 1.68 30.73 -26.35
N ASN A 755 1.52 30.44 -27.65
CA ASN A 755 1.60 29.12 -28.27
C ASN A 755 3.02 28.71 -28.69
N GLU A 756 4.01 29.61 -28.63
CA GLU A 756 5.42 29.35 -28.91
C GLU A 756 6.24 29.13 -27.62
N GLN A 757 5.71 29.59 -26.48
CA GLN A 757 6.31 29.41 -25.15
C GLN A 757 6.20 27.95 -24.68
N LYS A 758 7.35 27.27 -24.63
CA LYS A 758 7.54 25.93 -24.08
C LYS A 758 7.63 25.93 -22.54
N THR A 759 6.53 25.66 -21.86
CA THR A 759 6.49 25.53 -20.40
C THR A 759 5.26 24.74 -19.95
N ASP A 760 5.38 24.02 -18.83
CA ASP A 760 4.22 23.51 -18.11
C ASP A 760 3.40 24.68 -17.55
N ARG A 761 2.09 24.47 -17.35
CA ARG A 761 1.15 25.55 -17.01
C ARG A 761 0.08 25.17 -15.98
N LEU A 762 -0.33 26.18 -15.21
CA LEU A 762 -1.44 26.11 -14.26
C LEU A 762 -2.50 27.16 -14.62
N LEU A 763 -3.71 26.74 -14.99
CA LEU A 763 -4.80 27.62 -15.42
C LEU A 763 -5.97 27.52 -14.45
N ILE A 764 -6.19 28.57 -13.67
CA ILE A 764 -7.15 28.58 -12.57
C ILE A 764 -8.38 29.40 -12.97
N ASN A 765 -9.46 28.72 -13.34
CA ASN A 765 -10.74 29.32 -13.66
C ASN A 765 -11.58 29.60 -12.41
N GLY A 766 -11.11 30.53 -11.58
CA GLY A 766 -11.79 30.95 -10.35
C GLY A 766 -10.88 31.78 -9.45
N ASN A 767 -11.27 31.93 -8.18
CA ASN A 767 -10.45 32.61 -7.17
C ASN A 767 -9.39 31.67 -6.57
N VAL A 768 -8.25 32.25 -6.21
CA VAL A 768 -7.13 31.63 -5.49
C VAL A 768 -7.12 32.11 -4.03
N SER A 769 -6.76 31.23 -3.10
CA SER A 769 -6.42 31.60 -1.72
C SER A 769 -5.08 30.99 -1.28
N GLY A 770 -4.40 31.67 -0.35
CA GLY A 770 -3.08 31.28 0.16
C GLY A 770 -1.90 31.73 -0.71
N THR A 771 -0.73 31.14 -0.42
CA THR A 771 0.53 31.32 -1.18
C THR A 771 1.09 29.94 -1.51
N THR A 772 1.54 29.74 -2.75
CA THR A 772 2.26 28.53 -3.19
C THR A 772 3.71 28.84 -3.57
N SER A 773 4.63 27.99 -3.11
CA SER A 773 6.05 28.00 -3.47
C SER A 773 6.24 27.39 -4.87
N VAL A 774 6.67 28.23 -5.82
CA VAL A 774 6.94 27.86 -7.21
C VAL A 774 8.40 27.48 -7.37
N TYR A 775 8.62 26.34 -8.02
CA TYR A 775 9.90 25.86 -8.50
C TYR A 775 9.84 25.79 -10.03
N VAL A 776 10.89 26.24 -10.70
CA VAL A 776 11.03 26.12 -12.16
C VAL A 776 12.27 25.29 -12.46
N MET A 777 12.03 24.07 -12.92
CA MET A 777 13.01 23.15 -13.48
C MET A 777 13.11 23.41 -14.99
N GLY A 778 14.22 23.05 -15.64
CA GLY A 778 14.28 23.20 -17.10
C GLY A 778 15.65 23.04 -17.72
N ARG A 779 15.63 22.64 -19.00
CA ARG A 779 16.77 22.79 -19.90
C ARG A 779 16.81 24.23 -20.40
N LEU A 780 17.40 25.11 -19.62
CA LEU A 780 17.57 26.51 -20.01
C LEU A 780 18.87 26.69 -20.84
N GLU A 781 19.20 25.67 -21.64
CA GLU A 781 20.51 25.31 -22.24
C GLU A 781 20.86 26.09 -23.51
N ASN A 782 20.08 27.13 -23.87
CA ASN A 782 20.30 27.91 -25.09
C ASN A 782 20.95 29.26 -24.74
N ASP A 783 22.27 29.37 -24.90
CA ASP A 783 23.06 30.44 -24.27
C ASP A 783 22.68 31.87 -24.70
N ASN A 784 22.17 32.04 -25.93
CA ASN A 784 22.10 33.33 -26.63
C ASN A 784 20.70 34.00 -26.69
N VAL A 785 19.79 33.69 -25.77
CA VAL A 785 18.48 34.39 -25.71
C VAL A 785 18.62 35.71 -24.93
N GLU A 786 18.96 36.79 -25.65
CA GLU A 786 18.94 38.15 -25.09
C GLU A 786 17.55 38.55 -24.59
N ALA A 787 17.49 39.43 -23.58
CA ALA A 787 16.22 39.96 -23.09
C ALA A 787 15.53 40.81 -24.16
N ASN A 788 14.30 40.46 -24.52
CA ASN A 788 13.54 41.13 -25.57
C ASN A 788 12.91 42.43 -25.05
N THR A 789 13.77 43.43 -24.86
CA THR A 789 13.38 44.75 -24.32
C THR A 789 12.58 45.61 -25.31
N SER A 790 12.33 45.10 -26.53
CA SER A 790 11.37 45.69 -27.48
C SER A 790 9.92 45.25 -27.22
N ALA A 791 9.71 44.12 -26.55
CA ALA A 791 8.39 43.62 -26.19
C ALA A 791 7.84 44.33 -24.94
N ALA A 792 6.51 44.51 -24.88
CA ALA A 792 5.84 45.06 -23.71
C ALA A 792 6.06 44.18 -22.48
N ALA A 793 6.22 44.80 -21.30
CA ALA A 793 6.57 44.07 -20.07
C ALA A 793 5.59 42.93 -19.73
N ASN A 794 4.28 43.11 -19.98
CA ASN A 794 3.25 42.08 -19.77
C ASN A 794 3.17 41.00 -20.89
N VAL A 795 4.13 40.98 -21.81
CA VAL A 795 4.34 39.94 -22.85
C VAL A 795 5.70 39.23 -22.66
N ARG A 796 6.62 39.83 -21.90
CA ARG A 796 7.97 39.32 -21.69
C ARG A 796 8.02 38.05 -20.84
N GLY A 797 9.05 37.24 -21.06
CA GLY A 797 9.26 35.96 -20.41
C GLY A 797 8.14 34.93 -20.63
N LEU A 798 8.10 33.90 -19.77
CA LEU A 798 7.18 32.76 -19.87
C LEU A 798 5.96 32.92 -18.97
N SER A 799 4.74 32.70 -19.48
CA SER A 799 3.53 32.57 -18.65
C SER A 799 3.45 31.16 -18.04
N LEU A 800 3.55 31.08 -16.71
CA LEU A 800 3.49 29.81 -15.95
C LEU A 800 2.10 29.56 -15.37
N ILE A 801 1.49 30.59 -14.76
CA ILE A 801 0.22 30.48 -14.03
C ILE A 801 -0.71 31.60 -14.47
N GLN A 802 -1.96 31.28 -14.81
CA GLN A 802 -3.00 32.28 -15.06
C GLN A 802 -4.23 32.05 -14.18
N VAL A 803 -4.91 33.12 -13.78
CA VAL A 803 -6.09 33.09 -12.89
C VAL A 803 -7.19 33.98 -13.47
N SER A 804 -8.37 33.44 -13.74
CA SER A 804 -9.50 34.22 -14.29
C SER A 804 -10.27 35.02 -13.23
N GLY A 805 -10.24 34.56 -11.97
CA GLY A 805 -10.83 35.24 -10.82
C GLY A 805 -9.81 36.06 -10.02
N LYS A 806 -10.06 36.17 -8.72
CA LYS A 806 -9.20 36.91 -7.77
C LYS A 806 -7.95 36.12 -7.43
N ALA A 807 -6.81 36.79 -7.46
CA ALA A 807 -5.55 36.38 -6.87
C ALA A 807 -4.86 37.62 -6.26
N GLU A 808 -3.74 37.42 -5.58
CA GLU A 808 -2.84 38.48 -5.13
C GLU A 808 -1.48 38.33 -5.81
N GLU A 809 -0.67 39.40 -5.85
CA GLU A 809 0.77 39.28 -6.16
C GLU A 809 1.48 38.31 -5.19
N SER A 810 0.89 38.10 -4.00
CA SER A 810 1.31 37.14 -2.98
C SER A 810 1.04 35.68 -3.31
N SER A 811 0.12 35.36 -4.25
CA SER A 811 -0.45 34.01 -4.37
C SER A 811 0.54 32.97 -4.88
N PHE A 812 1.52 33.37 -5.70
CA PHE A 812 2.54 32.48 -6.22
C PHE A 812 3.91 33.17 -6.13
N LYS A 813 4.91 32.49 -5.56
CA LYS A 813 6.25 33.05 -5.33
C LYS A 813 7.31 32.02 -5.62
N LEU A 814 8.43 32.40 -6.24
CA LEU A 814 9.60 31.53 -6.33
C LEU A 814 10.15 31.25 -4.93
N VAL A 815 10.55 30.01 -4.64
CA VAL A 815 10.98 29.56 -3.30
C VAL A 815 12.06 30.45 -2.66
N ASN A 816 13.02 30.95 -3.45
CA ASN A 816 14.11 31.83 -3.00
C ASN A 816 13.86 33.32 -3.36
N GLY A 817 12.65 33.68 -3.81
CA GLY A 817 12.33 34.96 -4.46
C GLY A 817 12.77 35.04 -5.93
N TYR A 818 13.82 34.29 -6.32
CA TYR A 818 14.34 34.18 -7.68
C TYR A 818 14.67 32.72 -8.07
N THR A 819 15.04 32.52 -9.33
CA THR A 819 15.73 31.33 -9.84
C THR A 819 16.86 31.74 -10.81
N THR A 820 17.77 30.82 -11.14
CA THR A 820 18.95 31.02 -12.00
C THR A 820 18.87 30.19 -13.28
N ARG A 821 19.77 30.44 -14.25
CA ARG A 821 19.75 29.82 -15.57
C ARG A 821 20.99 28.98 -15.87
N GLY A 822 20.92 27.67 -15.68
CA GLY A 822 21.91 26.72 -16.24
C GLY A 822 23.37 26.98 -15.86
N GLY A 823 23.64 27.43 -14.63
CA GLY A 823 24.99 27.80 -14.18
C GLY A 823 25.39 29.25 -14.46
N LEU A 824 24.57 30.02 -15.19
CA LEU A 824 24.72 31.47 -15.33
C LEU A 824 24.14 32.18 -14.09
N PRO A 825 24.78 33.28 -13.63
CA PRO A 825 24.35 34.03 -12.45
C PRO A 825 23.13 34.93 -12.70
N ASP A 826 22.53 34.86 -13.89
CA ASP A 826 21.42 35.73 -14.32
C ASP A 826 20.16 35.45 -13.47
N MET A 827 19.58 36.51 -12.89
CA MET A 827 18.48 36.41 -11.93
C MET A 827 17.11 36.51 -12.60
N TYR A 828 16.24 35.52 -12.37
CA TYR A 828 14.87 35.47 -12.88
C TYR A 828 13.86 35.56 -11.75
N THR A 829 12.89 36.46 -11.88
CA THR A 829 11.83 36.76 -10.91
C THR A 829 10.45 36.42 -11.48
N LEU A 830 9.49 36.07 -10.62
CA LEU A 830 8.10 35.80 -11.00
C LEU A 830 7.29 37.10 -10.85
N ARG A 831 6.85 37.68 -11.97
CA ARG A 831 6.05 38.91 -11.99
C ARG A 831 4.59 38.60 -12.22
N ALA A 832 3.76 38.96 -11.25
CA ALA A 832 2.32 39.00 -11.43
C ALA A 832 1.93 40.23 -12.27
N TYR A 833 1.12 40.02 -13.30
CA TYR A 833 0.35 41.07 -13.98
C TYR A 833 -1.13 40.77 -13.77
N GLY A 834 -1.99 41.79 -13.63
CA GLY A 834 -3.40 41.56 -13.31
C GLY A 834 -4.23 42.82 -13.12
N PRO A 835 -5.54 42.70 -12.82
CA PRO A 835 -6.46 43.84 -12.74
C PRO A 835 -6.05 44.88 -11.69
N ASP A 836 -5.57 44.41 -10.54
CA ASP A 836 -5.19 45.21 -9.37
C ASP A 836 -3.66 45.17 -9.09
N SER A 837 -2.85 44.76 -10.08
CA SER A 837 -1.40 44.57 -9.92
C SER A 837 -0.60 45.89 -9.95
N SER A 838 0.45 45.95 -9.13
CA SER A 838 1.49 46.99 -9.15
C SER A 838 2.30 47.01 -10.45
N GLN A 839 2.41 45.88 -11.16
CA GLN A 839 3.08 45.76 -12.46
C GLN A 839 2.16 46.14 -13.64
N GLY A 840 0.86 46.34 -13.38
CA GLY A 840 -0.16 46.63 -14.38
C GLY A 840 -0.88 45.38 -14.92
N LYS A 841 -1.79 45.61 -15.87
CA LYS A 841 -2.67 44.56 -16.42
C LYS A 841 -1.90 43.49 -17.22
N ALA A 842 -2.37 42.25 -17.13
CA ALA A 842 -1.97 41.16 -18.03
C ALA A 842 -2.36 41.47 -19.49
N ASN A 843 -1.69 40.83 -20.45
CA ASN A 843 -1.93 41.08 -21.88
C ASN A 843 -2.96 40.10 -22.45
N ILE A 844 -4.06 40.58 -23.05
CA ILE A 844 -5.10 39.70 -23.60
C ILE A 844 -4.58 38.78 -24.74
N ALA A 845 -3.53 39.17 -25.47
CA ALA A 845 -2.89 38.31 -26.47
C ALA A 845 -2.06 37.16 -25.86
N GLN A 846 -1.91 37.13 -24.53
CA GLN A 846 -1.27 36.06 -23.75
C GLN A 846 -2.30 35.26 -22.93
N ASN A 847 -3.59 35.62 -22.94
CA ASN A 847 -4.64 34.92 -22.19
C ASN A 847 -4.88 33.51 -22.77
N LEU A 848 -4.86 32.48 -21.92
CA LEU A 848 -5.05 31.07 -22.29
C LEU A 848 -6.47 30.51 -22.08
N PHE A 849 -7.33 31.19 -21.33
CA PHE A 849 -8.73 30.76 -21.13
C PHE A 849 -9.54 30.84 -22.43
N ASP A 850 -10.52 29.96 -22.63
CA ASP A 850 -11.33 29.94 -23.85
C ASP A 850 -12.12 31.25 -24.01
N GLU A 851 -12.74 31.74 -22.93
CA GLU A 851 -13.34 33.08 -22.86
C GLU A 851 -12.26 34.15 -22.62
N LYS A 852 -11.90 34.87 -23.68
CA LYS A 852 -10.88 35.94 -23.63
C LYS A 852 -11.39 37.18 -22.86
N ASN A 853 -11.00 37.27 -21.60
CA ASN A 853 -11.27 38.39 -20.70
C ASN A 853 -10.00 39.26 -20.53
N GLU A 854 -10.14 40.59 -20.49
CA GLU A 854 -9.04 41.51 -20.16
C GLU A 854 -8.67 41.49 -18.66
N ASN A 855 -9.59 41.05 -17.80
CA ASN A 855 -9.41 41.03 -16.35
C ASN A 855 -9.07 39.61 -15.90
N PHE A 856 -7.80 39.24 -16.04
CA PHE A 856 -7.20 38.00 -15.54
C PHE A 856 -5.80 38.29 -14.99
N TRP A 857 -5.29 37.40 -14.14
CA TRP A 857 -3.91 37.44 -13.67
C TRP A 857 -3.02 36.52 -14.52
N ASP A 858 -1.77 36.94 -14.74
CA ASP A 858 -0.72 36.21 -15.44
C ASP A 858 0.60 36.34 -14.65
N PHE A 859 1.07 35.23 -14.09
CA PHE A 859 2.32 35.16 -13.34
C PHE A 859 3.43 34.67 -14.27
N ARG A 860 4.30 35.60 -14.65
CA ARG A 860 5.31 35.40 -15.69
C ARG A 860 6.72 35.32 -15.12
N LEU A 861 7.49 34.31 -15.52
CA LEU A 861 8.92 34.24 -15.20
C LEU A 861 9.69 35.18 -16.13
N GLN A 862 10.39 36.17 -15.57
CA GLN A 862 11.12 37.21 -16.33
C GLN A 862 12.54 37.42 -15.78
N PRO A 863 13.53 37.80 -16.60
CA PRO A 863 14.84 38.21 -16.10
C PRO A 863 14.74 39.60 -15.50
N GLU A 864 15.40 39.81 -14.37
CA GLU A 864 15.52 41.11 -13.74
C GLU A 864 16.48 42.00 -14.55
N LEU A 865 16.14 43.27 -14.79
CA LEU A 865 16.92 44.15 -15.68
C LEU A 865 17.56 45.32 -14.93
N LEU A 866 18.86 45.48 -15.11
CA LEU A 866 19.62 46.61 -14.60
C LEU A 866 19.23 47.90 -15.34
N GLY A 867 18.98 48.97 -14.58
CA GLY A 867 18.72 50.31 -15.10
C GLY A 867 17.28 50.81 -14.93
N ASN A 868 16.28 49.92 -14.80
CA ASN A 868 14.87 50.34 -14.70
C ASN A 868 14.40 50.58 -13.24
N GLY A 869 15.22 51.28 -12.46
CA GLY A 869 14.93 51.58 -11.05
C GLY A 869 13.89 52.70 -10.91
N SER A 870 12.83 52.44 -10.14
CA SER A 870 11.76 53.38 -9.78
C SER A 870 12.22 54.45 -8.77
N GLY A 871 13.23 55.25 -9.16
CA GLY A 871 13.85 56.28 -8.32
C GLY A 871 13.56 57.70 -8.80
N SER A 872 12.91 58.51 -7.95
CA SER A 872 12.75 59.96 -8.15
C SER A 872 14.09 60.72 -7.94
N GLY A 873 15.06 60.51 -8.84
CA GLY A 873 16.39 61.10 -8.79
C GLY A 873 16.69 61.95 -10.02
N SER A 874 16.54 63.28 -9.91
CA SER A 874 16.91 64.22 -10.97
C SER A 874 18.43 64.35 -11.09
N GLY A 875 19.00 64.17 -12.30
CA GLY A 875 20.28 64.80 -12.63
C GLY A 875 21.40 63.97 -13.28
N SER A 876 21.11 62.99 -14.14
CA SER A 876 22.09 62.43 -15.09
C SER A 876 21.49 62.27 -16.48
N THR A 877 22.12 62.85 -17.51
CA THR A 877 21.75 62.58 -18.92
C THR A 877 22.26 61.20 -19.35
N PRO A 878 21.46 60.36 -20.01
CA PRO A 878 21.93 59.08 -20.56
C PRO A 878 23.03 59.27 -21.60
N ASP A 879 23.98 58.34 -21.63
CA ASP A 879 25.00 58.23 -22.68
C ASP A 879 24.39 57.49 -23.89
N PRO A 880 24.38 58.03 -25.13
CA PRO A 880 23.54 57.49 -26.21
C PRO A 880 23.92 56.10 -26.75
N GLU A 881 25.13 55.60 -26.49
CA GLU A 881 25.72 54.47 -27.25
C GLU A 881 25.62 53.08 -26.60
N THR A 882 25.10 52.95 -25.36
CA THR A 882 24.93 51.63 -24.69
C THR A 882 23.51 51.45 -24.15
N ASN A 883 22.54 51.27 -25.05
CA ASN A 883 21.11 51.25 -24.72
C ASN A 883 20.50 49.82 -24.72
N ILE A 884 21.29 48.81 -24.30
CA ILE A 884 20.84 47.42 -24.07
C ILE A 884 20.78 47.20 -22.55
N PRO A 885 19.58 47.00 -21.95
CA PRO A 885 19.46 46.67 -20.54
C PRO A 885 20.09 45.32 -20.21
N ALA A 886 21.14 45.33 -19.39
CA ALA A 886 21.82 44.12 -18.95
C ALA A 886 20.96 43.36 -17.92
N VAL A 887 20.95 42.02 -17.99
CA VAL A 887 20.30 41.18 -16.96
C VAL A 887 21.06 41.32 -15.64
N ALA A 888 20.32 41.50 -14.55
CA ALA A 888 20.89 41.59 -13.21
C ALA A 888 21.38 40.20 -12.75
N PRO A 889 22.57 40.12 -12.14
CA PRO A 889 23.04 38.86 -11.57
C PRO A 889 22.38 38.62 -10.21
N VAL A 890 22.51 37.41 -9.66
CA VAL A 890 22.09 37.13 -8.28
C VAL A 890 22.90 37.93 -7.26
N PRO A 891 22.32 38.34 -6.11
CA PRO A 891 22.98 39.22 -5.14
C PRO A 891 24.37 38.81 -4.67
N GLN A 892 24.67 37.51 -4.56
CA GLN A 892 25.99 37.04 -4.16
C GLN A 892 27.09 37.18 -5.23
N THR A 893 26.75 37.44 -6.50
CA THR A 893 27.74 37.75 -7.54
C THR A 893 28.56 38.99 -7.18
N ALA A 894 27.91 40.02 -6.62
CA ALA A 894 28.61 41.19 -6.09
C ALA A 894 29.56 40.82 -4.92
N SER A 895 29.19 39.83 -4.09
CA SER A 895 30.05 39.31 -3.02
C SER A 895 31.30 38.61 -3.56
N TYR A 896 31.20 37.84 -4.65
CA TYR A 896 32.37 37.24 -5.30
C TYR A 896 33.31 38.31 -5.88
N LEU A 897 32.76 39.32 -6.57
CA LEU A 897 33.53 40.39 -7.22
C LEU A 897 34.32 41.29 -6.25
N VAL A 898 33.77 41.60 -5.07
CA VAL A 898 34.47 42.44 -4.09
C VAL A 898 35.41 41.65 -3.15
N MET A 899 35.33 40.31 -3.15
CA MET A 899 36.09 39.47 -2.24
C MET A 899 37.61 39.61 -2.41
N PRO A 900 38.22 39.57 -3.61
CA PRO A 900 39.67 39.70 -3.75
C PRO A 900 40.21 40.99 -3.13
N ASN A 901 39.54 42.12 -3.38
CA ASN A 901 39.87 43.41 -2.79
C ASN A 901 39.77 43.42 -1.24
N ALA A 902 38.75 42.76 -0.68
CA ALA A 902 38.61 42.63 0.78
C ALA A 902 39.72 41.73 1.38
N LEU A 903 40.09 40.62 0.71
CA LEU A 903 41.18 39.74 1.14
C LEU A 903 42.53 40.47 1.09
N PHE A 904 42.83 41.15 -0.02
CA PHE A 904 44.04 41.96 -0.18
C PHE A 904 44.12 43.05 0.90
N TYR A 905 43.05 43.79 1.15
CA TYR A 905 42.98 44.81 2.21
C TYR A 905 43.29 44.25 3.60
N SER A 906 42.84 43.02 3.91
CA SER A 906 43.21 42.35 5.17
C SER A 906 44.73 42.13 5.26
N GLY A 907 45.37 41.60 4.20
CA GLY A 907 46.82 41.39 4.19
C GLY A 907 47.62 42.68 4.22
N LEU A 908 47.16 43.75 3.56
CA LEU A 908 47.80 45.06 3.65
C LEU A 908 47.68 45.69 5.05
N THR A 909 46.62 45.36 5.79
CA THR A 909 46.47 45.71 7.20
C THR A 909 47.46 44.92 8.06
N ASP A 910 47.54 43.59 7.90
CA ASP A 910 48.51 42.72 8.60
C ASP A 910 49.94 43.25 8.43
N MET A 911 50.35 43.43 7.17
CA MET A 911 51.72 43.84 6.81
C MET A 911 52.07 45.24 7.31
N ALA A 912 51.09 46.15 7.38
CA ALA A 912 51.30 47.47 7.98
C ALA A 912 51.58 47.38 9.50
N LYS A 913 50.88 46.50 10.23
CA LYS A 913 51.07 46.32 11.67
C LYS A 913 52.28 45.44 11.99
N GLN A 914 52.66 44.51 11.10
CA GLN A 914 53.92 43.77 11.18
C GLN A 914 55.14 44.68 10.96
N ASN A 915 55.12 45.59 9.98
CA ASN A 915 56.16 46.61 9.83
C ASN A 915 56.27 47.54 11.06
N ALA A 916 55.12 47.96 11.63
CA ALA A 916 55.11 48.77 12.85
C ALA A 916 55.75 48.02 14.05
N LEU A 917 55.47 46.72 14.18
CA LEU A 917 56.13 45.82 15.13
C LEU A 917 57.66 45.78 14.90
N LEU A 918 58.14 45.59 13.67
CA LEU A 918 59.59 45.52 13.40
C LEU A 918 60.30 46.84 13.75
N ALA A 919 59.69 47.98 13.44
CA ALA A 919 60.22 49.28 13.86
C ALA A 919 60.18 49.48 15.40
N ASN A 920 59.18 48.95 16.09
CA ASN A 920 59.13 48.90 17.56
C ASN A 920 60.19 47.95 18.16
N ILE A 921 60.61 46.91 17.43
CA ILE A 921 61.74 46.06 17.82
C ILE A 921 63.05 46.85 17.71
N ARG A 922 63.35 47.45 16.55
CA ARG A 922 64.55 48.28 16.32
C ARG A 922 64.74 49.39 17.36
N THR A 923 63.69 50.19 17.58
CA THR A 923 63.73 51.34 18.51
C THR A 923 63.93 50.97 19.98
N SER A 924 63.76 49.70 20.34
CA SER A 924 63.91 49.20 21.73
C SER A 924 65.29 48.58 22.05
N VAL A 925 66.22 48.59 21.10
CA VAL A 925 67.61 48.11 21.27
C VAL A 925 68.58 49.25 21.65
N LEU A 926 68.16 50.51 21.53
CA LEU A 926 68.95 51.69 21.90
C LEU A 926 69.17 51.79 23.43
N GLY A 927 70.24 51.17 23.92
CA GLY A 927 70.77 51.40 25.28
C GLY A 927 70.73 50.22 26.26
N LYS A 928 70.76 48.96 25.79
CA LYS A 928 70.98 47.77 26.64
C LYS A 928 72.27 47.05 26.22
N GLU A 929 73.16 46.77 27.17
CA GLU A 929 74.33 45.90 26.97
C GLU A 929 73.96 44.41 27.10
N GLU A 930 74.73 43.57 26.40
CA GLU A 930 74.92 42.11 26.58
C GLU A 930 73.82 41.28 27.29
N ASP A 931 72.71 40.96 26.62
CA ASP A 931 72.17 39.57 26.66
C ASP A 931 71.16 39.24 25.54
N LYS A 932 70.94 37.93 25.29
CA LYS A 932 70.09 37.37 24.23
C LYS A 932 68.59 37.52 24.50
N GLN A 933 68.04 38.71 24.28
CA GLN A 933 66.61 39.00 24.47
C GLN A 933 65.69 38.18 23.54
N THR A 934 65.14 37.11 24.10
CA THR A 934 63.92 36.47 23.59
C THR A 934 62.72 37.32 24.04
N GLY A 935 61.71 37.48 23.18
CA GLY A 935 60.57 38.33 23.51
C GLY A 935 59.26 37.81 22.92
N PHE A 936 58.18 37.96 23.69
CA PHE A 936 56.81 37.67 23.29
C PHE A 936 56.05 38.99 23.10
N PHE A 937 55.12 39.01 22.14
CA PHE A 937 54.20 40.13 21.98
C PHE A 937 52.79 39.68 21.60
N LEU A 938 51.83 40.54 21.91
CA LEU A 938 50.42 40.39 21.57
C LEU A 938 49.87 41.74 21.11
N TYR A 939 49.36 41.81 19.88
CA TYR A 939 48.69 43.01 19.35
C TYR A 939 47.28 42.66 18.90
N THR A 940 46.34 43.55 19.20
CA THR A 940 45.00 43.57 18.61
C THR A 940 44.88 44.78 17.69
N TYR A 941 44.29 44.58 16.51
CA TYR A 941 44.11 45.64 15.53
C TYR A 941 42.84 45.44 14.72
N GLY A 942 42.35 46.53 14.16
CA GLY A 942 41.24 46.50 13.24
C GLY A 942 41.29 47.63 12.24
N SER A 943 40.60 47.43 11.13
CA SER A 943 40.40 48.43 10.09
C SER A 943 38.97 48.41 9.60
N THR A 944 38.46 49.59 9.24
CA THR A 944 37.21 49.76 8.50
C THR A 944 37.52 50.52 7.23
N GLY A 945 36.96 50.08 6.11
CA GLY A 945 37.16 50.75 4.83
C GLY A 945 35.96 50.60 3.91
N THR A 946 35.83 51.53 2.98
CA THR A 946 34.85 51.46 1.90
C THR A 946 35.60 51.36 0.58
N LEU A 947 35.44 50.23 -0.10
CA LEU A 947 35.80 50.05 -1.49
C LEU A 947 34.78 50.78 -2.37
N SER A 948 35.26 51.39 -3.45
CA SER A 948 34.40 51.85 -4.55
C SER A 948 34.94 51.34 -5.88
N SER A 949 34.03 50.97 -6.77
CA SER A 949 34.29 50.82 -8.20
C SER A 949 34.27 52.19 -8.91
N GLU A 950 34.85 52.27 -10.11
CA GLU A 950 34.52 53.34 -11.08
C GLU A 950 33.63 52.84 -12.23
N ARG A 951 33.42 51.53 -12.33
CA ARG A 951 32.41 50.90 -13.18
C ARG A 951 31.06 51.01 -12.46
N GLY A 952 30.00 51.34 -13.20
CA GLY A 952 28.64 51.37 -12.64
C GLY A 952 28.03 49.95 -12.58
N PRO A 953 26.86 49.77 -11.92
CA PRO A 953 26.19 48.48 -11.85
C PRO A 953 25.86 47.86 -13.23
N LEU A 954 25.59 48.68 -14.25
CA LEU A 954 25.42 48.25 -15.65
C LEU A 954 26.67 47.57 -16.28
N LYS A 955 27.83 47.70 -15.65
CA LYS A 955 29.09 47.01 -16.00
C LYS A 955 29.58 46.13 -14.84
N TYR A 956 28.65 45.70 -13.97
CA TYR A 956 28.89 44.85 -12.80
C TYR A 956 29.99 45.36 -11.85
N GLY A 957 30.16 46.69 -11.79
CA GLY A 957 31.04 47.36 -10.83
C GLY A 957 30.32 47.60 -9.51
N TYR A 958 30.90 47.13 -8.40
CA TYR A 958 30.30 47.19 -7.07
C TYR A 958 31.26 47.79 -6.03
N GLY A 959 30.72 48.66 -5.17
CA GLY A 959 31.40 49.06 -3.94
C GLY A 959 31.30 48.00 -2.85
N ALA A 960 31.98 48.20 -1.71
CA ALA A 960 31.76 47.39 -0.51
C ALA A 960 32.14 48.15 0.76
N ASP A 961 31.44 47.91 1.87
CA ASP A 961 31.98 48.20 3.21
C ASP A 961 32.72 46.97 3.73
N ILE A 962 33.96 47.17 4.17
CA ILE A 962 34.91 46.16 4.62
C ILE A 962 35.26 46.46 6.08
N ARG A 963 35.27 45.42 6.92
CA ARG A 963 35.72 45.49 8.31
C ARG A 963 36.61 44.30 8.61
N TYR A 964 37.81 44.55 9.12
CA TYR A 964 38.77 43.52 9.51
C TYR A 964 39.18 43.73 10.97
N ALA A 965 39.26 42.66 11.76
CA ALA A 965 39.74 42.69 13.13
C ALA A 965 40.61 41.46 13.42
N ALA A 966 41.80 41.67 13.97
CA ALA A 966 42.83 40.64 14.11
C ALA A 966 43.55 40.70 15.46
N LEU A 967 43.95 39.52 15.93
CA LEU A 967 44.81 39.27 17.06
C LEU A 967 46.06 38.55 16.55
N GLN A 968 47.23 39.17 16.71
CA GLN A 968 48.51 38.54 16.38
C GLN A 968 49.36 38.33 17.64
N ALA A 969 49.93 37.14 17.73
CA ALA A 969 50.87 36.73 18.76
C ALA A 969 52.16 36.25 18.11
N GLY A 970 53.31 36.60 18.67
CA GLY A 970 54.59 36.20 18.06
C GLY A 970 55.77 36.22 19.00
N VAL A 971 56.85 35.63 18.51
CA VAL A 971 58.11 35.44 19.22
C VAL A 971 59.28 35.88 18.36
N THR A 972 60.28 36.50 18.98
CA THR A 972 61.61 36.68 18.40
C THR A 972 62.44 35.45 18.73
N LEU A 973 62.85 34.71 17.71
CA LEU A 973 63.55 33.42 17.84
C LEU A 973 65.07 33.57 17.93
N ALA A 974 65.63 34.59 17.27
CA ALA A 974 67.05 34.91 17.34
C ALA A 974 67.28 36.41 17.19
N ALA A 975 68.21 36.93 17.99
CA ALA A 975 68.97 38.14 17.69
C ALA A 975 70.41 37.68 17.39
N ILE A 976 70.95 38.08 16.24
CA ILE A 976 72.30 37.74 15.78
C ILE A 976 73.04 39.06 15.56
N GLU A 977 74.06 39.29 16.37
CA GLU A 977 74.89 40.49 16.31
C GLU A 977 76.21 40.19 15.57
N GLY A 978 76.57 41.10 14.68
CA GLY A 978 77.84 41.14 13.96
C GLY A 978 78.43 42.55 14.00
N GLN A 979 79.70 42.70 13.64
CA GLN A 979 80.51 43.90 13.93
C GLN A 979 79.90 45.27 13.55
N ASN A 980 78.96 45.32 12.60
CA ASN A 980 78.24 46.55 12.22
C ASN A 980 76.72 46.34 11.99
N THR A 981 76.17 45.20 12.42
CA THR A 981 74.82 44.76 12.04
C THR A 981 74.13 43.92 13.12
N THR A 982 72.86 44.22 13.41
CA THR A 982 71.98 43.37 14.23
C THR A 982 70.89 42.75 13.36
N THR A 983 70.71 41.45 13.44
CA THR A 983 69.70 40.69 12.69
C THR A 983 68.70 40.05 13.64
N HIS A 984 67.42 40.36 13.50
CA HIS A 984 66.32 39.73 14.23
C HIS A 984 65.54 38.77 13.32
N LEU A 985 65.31 37.56 13.79
CA LEU A 985 64.47 36.54 13.13
C LEU A 985 63.33 36.12 14.06
N GLY A 986 62.15 35.85 13.51
CA GLY A 986 61.03 35.34 14.30
C GLY A 986 59.79 34.94 13.52
N LEU A 987 58.76 34.55 14.27
CA LEU A 987 57.48 34.07 13.76
C LEU A 987 56.31 34.82 14.41
N VAL A 988 55.25 35.02 13.63
CA VAL A 988 53.97 35.62 14.07
C VAL A 988 52.82 34.74 13.60
N GLY A 989 51.98 34.30 14.54
CA GLY A 989 50.65 33.76 14.23
C GLY A 989 49.61 34.86 14.31
N THR A 990 48.79 35.01 13.27
CA THR A 990 47.66 35.95 13.24
C THR A 990 46.36 35.18 13.05
N TYR A 991 45.39 35.45 13.92
CA TYR A 991 43.98 35.16 13.67
C TYR A 991 43.26 36.47 13.39
N GLY A 992 42.43 36.55 12.35
CA GLY A 992 41.59 37.71 12.14
C GLY A 992 40.32 37.41 11.39
N GLN A 993 39.24 38.08 11.77
CA GLN A 993 37.94 37.99 11.13
C GLN A 993 37.76 39.17 10.18
N LEU A 994 37.53 38.86 8.91
CA LEU A 994 37.13 39.79 7.86
C LEU A 994 35.62 39.69 7.67
N SER A 995 34.97 40.82 7.45
CA SER A 995 33.62 40.86 6.89
C SER A 995 33.49 41.95 5.86
N PHE A 996 32.66 41.70 4.85
CA PHE A 996 32.40 42.66 3.78
C PHE A 996 30.96 42.55 3.28
N THR A 997 30.35 43.69 3.01
CA THR A 997 29.00 43.80 2.43
C THR A 997 29.12 44.61 1.14
N PRO A 998 28.72 44.06 -0.02
CA PRO A 998 28.68 44.81 -1.27
C PRO A 998 27.74 46.03 -1.18
N LYS A 999 27.93 46.99 -2.09
CA LYS A 999 27.08 48.16 -2.28
C LYS A 999 26.56 48.19 -3.70
N ASP A 1000 25.49 48.96 -3.89
CA ASP A 1000 24.88 49.23 -5.20
C ASP A 1000 24.37 47.94 -5.89
N MET A 1001 24.09 46.92 -5.07
CA MET A 1001 23.43 45.66 -5.41
C MET A 1001 22.29 45.43 -4.41
N SER A 1002 21.09 45.12 -4.90
CA SER A 1002 19.97 44.76 -4.02
C SER A 1002 20.24 43.43 -3.32
N ASP A 1003 19.75 43.29 -2.09
CA ASP A 1003 19.73 42.03 -1.34
C ASP A 1003 21.09 41.33 -1.15
N ALA A 1004 22.20 42.07 -1.29
CA ALA A 1004 23.54 41.56 -1.07
C ALA A 1004 23.80 41.31 0.44
N GLY A 1005 24.23 40.10 0.79
CA GLY A 1005 24.46 39.71 2.18
C GLY A 1005 25.75 40.29 2.78
N LYS A 1006 25.84 40.27 4.11
CA LYS A 1006 27.11 40.49 4.83
C LYS A 1006 27.90 39.17 4.88
N ASN A 1007 28.97 39.12 4.10
CA ASN A 1007 29.91 38.00 4.08
C ASN A 1007 30.86 38.07 5.29
N THR A 1008 31.27 36.92 5.83
CA THR A 1008 32.24 36.85 6.94
C THR A 1008 33.21 35.68 6.72
N LEU A 1009 34.50 35.96 6.80
CA LEU A 1009 35.60 35.03 6.56
C LEU A 1009 36.62 35.13 7.70
N ASP A 1010 36.96 34.00 8.31
CA ASP A 1010 38.03 33.88 9.31
C ASP A 1010 39.35 33.51 8.62
N LYS A 1011 40.41 34.24 8.97
CA LYS A 1011 41.75 34.15 8.40
C LYS A 1011 42.75 33.72 9.47
N TRP A 1012 43.48 32.65 9.20
CA TRP A 1012 44.56 32.14 10.03
C TRP A 1012 45.86 32.22 9.22
N SER A 1013 46.87 32.95 9.70
CA SER A 1013 48.17 33.03 9.00
C SER A 1013 49.37 32.85 9.91
N LEU A 1014 50.44 32.30 9.33
CA LEU A 1014 51.77 32.22 9.92
C LEU A 1014 52.70 33.08 9.07
N THR A 1015 53.40 34.01 9.73
CA THR A 1015 54.33 34.94 9.10
C THR A 1015 55.72 34.77 9.68
N ALA A 1016 56.71 34.49 8.82
CA ALA A 1016 58.12 34.59 9.16
C ALA A 1016 58.63 36.00 8.85
N TYR A 1017 59.49 36.53 9.74
CA TYR A 1017 60.13 37.82 9.55
C TYR A 1017 61.64 37.76 9.75
N GLY A 1018 62.34 38.60 8.98
CA GLY A 1018 63.74 38.98 9.20
C GLY A 1018 63.88 40.49 9.17
N SER A 1019 64.67 41.05 10.08
CA SER A 1019 65.03 42.48 10.11
C SER A 1019 66.54 42.60 10.31
N ILE A 1020 67.22 43.29 9.40
CA ILE A 1020 68.66 43.54 9.44
C ILE A 1020 68.86 45.05 9.60
N GLN A 1021 69.41 45.48 10.73
CA GLN A 1021 69.72 46.88 11.03
C GLN A 1021 71.24 47.10 11.06
N TYR A 1022 71.69 48.22 10.50
CA TYR A 1022 73.09 48.66 10.49
C TYR A 1022 73.30 49.81 11.47
N ASN A 1023 74.50 49.89 12.04
CA ASN A 1023 74.89 50.92 13.04
C ASN A 1023 74.77 52.38 12.53
N ASN A 1024 74.56 52.60 11.23
CA ASN A 1024 74.39 53.92 10.60
C ASN A 1024 72.91 54.33 10.40
N GLY A 1025 71.97 53.61 11.03
CA GLY A 1025 70.52 53.86 10.98
C GLY A 1025 69.80 53.22 9.79
N PHE A 1026 70.49 52.61 8.84
CA PHE A 1026 69.89 51.91 7.69
C PHE A 1026 69.36 50.52 8.10
N TYR A 1027 68.23 50.09 7.55
CA TYR A 1027 67.69 48.75 7.77
C TYR A 1027 67.02 48.15 6.53
N ILE A 1028 66.91 46.81 6.54
CA ILE A 1028 66.13 46.01 5.58
C ILE A 1028 65.27 45.03 6.38
N ASP A 1029 63.96 45.10 6.17
CA ASP A 1029 62.96 44.14 6.67
C ASP A 1029 62.48 43.23 5.54
N ALA A 1030 62.25 41.97 5.84
CA ALA A 1030 61.61 41.00 4.97
C ALA A 1030 60.50 40.23 5.72
N LEU A 1031 59.33 40.10 5.09
CA LEU A 1031 58.17 39.38 5.58
C LEU A 1031 57.75 38.31 4.57
N LEU A 1032 57.48 37.09 5.04
CA LEU A 1032 56.85 36.02 4.26
C LEU A 1032 55.69 35.44 5.06
N SER A 1033 54.47 35.61 4.57
CA SER A 1033 53.22 35.20 5.21
C SER A 1033 52.47 34.18 4.36
N TYR A 1034 52.00 33.11 4.98
CA TYR A 1034 51.06 32.15 4.40
C TYR A 1034 49.83 32.04 5.29
N GLY A 1035 48.65 32.22 4.71
CA GLY A 1035 47.37 32.15 5.41
C GLY A 1035 46.35 31.26 4.73
N ILE A 1036 45.44 30.73 5.53
CA ILE A 1036 44.27 29.93 5.14
C ILE A 1036 43.02 30.71 5.57
N LEU A 1037 42.01 30.74 4.71
CA LEU A 1037 40.76 31.45 4.91
C LEU A 1037 39.58 30.47 4.84
N LYS A 1038 38.64 30.62 5.78
CA LYS A 1038 37.40 29.82 5.81
C LYS A 1038 36.20 30.71 6.16
N GLY A 1039 35.03 30.44 5.59
CA GLY A 1039 33.82 31.17 5.92
C GLY A 1039 32.70 30.98 4.90
N HIS A 1040 31.77 31.92 4.87
CA HIS A 1040 30.56 31.82 4.04
C HIS A 1040 30.30 33.11 3.27
N ILE A 1041 29.78 32.93 2.05
CA ILE A 1041 29.23 33.97 1.19
C ILE A 1041 27.70 33.97 1.37
N ALA A 1042 27.11 35.16 1.38
CA ALA A 1042 25.72 35.35 1.77
C ALA A 1042 24.92 36.24 0.81
N ASN A 1043 23.63 35.93 0.71
CA ASN A 1043 22.56 36.62 0.00
C ASN A 1043 21.44 36.91 1.04
N ALA A 1044 20.82 38.09 1.02
CA ALA A 1044 19.81 38.48 2.01
C ALA A 1044 18.48 37.72 1.86
N LEU A 1045 18.16 37.21 0.67
CA LEU A 1045 16.97 36.40 0.39
C LEU A 1045 17.15 34.94 0.83
N ARG A 1046 18.33 34.37 0.59
CA ARG A 1046 18.60 32.92 0.74
C ARG A 1046 19.49 32.54 1.95
N GLY A 1047 20.18 33.49 2.57
CA GLY A 1047 21.16 33.23 3.62
C GLY A 1047 22.53 32.85 3.05
N ASN A 1048 23.18 31.82 3.59
CA ASN A 1048 24.50 31.37 3.12
C ASN A 1048 24.35 30.64 1.77
N THR A 1049 25.00 31.14 0.71
CA THR A 1049 24.92 30.60 -0.65
C THR A 1049 26.11 29.70 -1.00
N ALA A 1050 27.33 30.09 -0.61
CA ALA A 1050 28.53 29.28 -0.82
C ALA A 1050 29.43 29.23 0.42
N LYS A 1051 30.18 28.13 0.55
CA LYS A 1051 31.09 27.88 1.69
C LYS A 1051 32.54 27.87 1.21
N LEU A 1052 33.27 28.94 1.55
CA LEU A 1052 34.68 29.06 1.23
C LEU A 1052 35.51 28.18 2.19
N ASN A 1053 36.04 27.06 1.68
CA ASN A 1053 36.96 26.20 2.41
C ASN A 1053 38.35 26.22 1.75
N ASP A 1054 39.39 26.43 2.55
CA ASP A 1054 40.79 26.19 2.15
C ASP A 1054 41.32 27.05 0.97
N ALA A 1055 40.67 28.20 0.75
CA ALA A 1055 41.28 29.32 0.06
C ALA A 1055 42.51 29.81 0.85
N LYS A 1056 43.56 30.22 0.15
CA LYS A 1056 44.86 30.58 0.75
C LYS A 1056 45.32 31.96 0.29
N MET A 1057 46.13 32.61 1.12
CA MET A 1057 46.79 33.87 0.80
C MET A 1057 48.29 33.71 1.02
N LEU A 1058 49.08 33.90 -0.03
CA LEU A 1058 50.52 34.12 0.07
C LEU A 1058 50.78 35.62 0.06
N SER A 1059 51.71 36.10 0.88
CA SER A 1059 52.18 37.49 0.85
C SER A 1059 53.65 37.57 1.19
N ILE A 1060 54.40 38.34 0.38
CA ILE A 1060 55.82 38.62 0.59
C ILE A 1060 56.03 40.13 0.52
N SER A 1061 56.90 40.68 1.37
CA SER A 1061 57.33 42.07 1.20
C SER A 1061 58.73 42.33 1.74
N THR A 1062 59.37 43.33 1.17
CA THR A 1062 60.66 43.85 1.60
C THR A 1062 60.53 45.35 1.84
N THR A 1063 60.93 45.82 3.02
CA THR A 1063 60.96 47.24 3.37
C THR A 1063 62.41 47.67 3.58
N VAL A 1064 62.82 48.76 2.95
CA VAL A 1064 64.12 49.40 3.18
C VAL A 1064 63.88 50.78 3.80
N GLY A 1065 64.65 51.15 4.82
CA GLY A 1065 64.51 52.44 5.48
C GLY A 1065 65.82 52.92 6.09
N LYS A 1066 65.83 54.19 6.50
CA LYS A 1066 66.95 54.75 7.27
C LYS A 1066 66.48 55.80 8.24
N GLU A 1067 66.88 55.69 9.50
CA GLU A 1067 66.70 56.74 10.50
C GLU A 1067 67.76 57.84 10.35
N PHE A 1068 67.31 59.10 10.43
CA PHE A 1068 68.15 60.30 10.44
C PHE A 1068 67.86 61.13 11.70
N ALA A 1069 68.90 61.52 12.43
CA ALA A 1069 68.78 62.51 13.50
C ALA A 1069 68.51 63.90 12.90
N THR A 1070 67.50 64.61 13.41
CA THR A 1070 67.10 65.93 12.88
C THR A 1070 67.95 67.11 13.39
N GLY A 1071 68.92 66.85 14.27
CA GLY A 1071 69.66 67.87 15.01
C GLY A 1071 68.92 68.39 16.26
N MET A 1072 67.62 68.13 16.39
CA MET A 1072 66.87 68.37 17.63
C MET A 1072 66.92 67.12 18.51
N GLU A 1073 67.16 67.31 19.82
CA GLU A 1073 67.32 66.21 20.78
C GLU A 1073 66.10 65.28 20.79
N GLY A 1074 66.33 63.98 20.66
CA GLY A 1074 65.28 62.95 20.65
C GLY A 1074 64.28 63.02 19.49
N LEU A 1075 64.53 63.81 18.44
CA LEU A 1075 63.67 63.90 17.25
C LEU A 1075 64.37 63.28 16.04
N THR A 1076 63.78 62.20 15.50
CA THR A 1076 64.32 61.46 14.35
C THR A 1076 63.31 61.38 13.20
N PHE A 1077 63.83 61.30 11.98
CA PHE A 1077 63.05 61.17 10.74
C PHE A 1077 63.49 59.91 9.99
N GLU A 1078 62.53 59.04 9.68
CA GLU A 1078 62.72 57.75 9.01
C GLU A 1078 61.93 57.74 7.69
N PRO A 1079 62.56 58.09 6.55
CA PRO A 1079 62.08 57.69 5.24
C PRO A 1079 62.25 56.17 5.05
N GLN A 1080 61.22 55.53 4.51
CA GLN A 1080 61.19 54.11 4.17
C GLN A 1080 60.44 53.86 2.84
N ALA A 1081 60.79 52.78 2.15
CA ALA A 1081 60.11 52.30 0.97
C ALA A 1081 59.89 50.78 1.09
N GLN A 1082 58.66 50.34 0.84
CA GLN A 1082 58.25 48.93 0.85
C GLN A 1082 57.79 48.52 -0.55
N VAL A 1083 58.24 47.35 -0.99
CA VAL A 1083 57.64 46.60 -2.10
C VAL A 1083 57.01 45.33 -1.55
N ALA A 1084 55.82 45.00 -2.04
CA ALA A 1084 55.02 43.86 -1.61
C ALA A 1084 54.40 43.14 -2.81
N TYR A 1085 54.18 41.84 -2.66
CA TYR A 1085 53.39 41.01 -3.56
C TYR A 1085 52.43 40.14 -2.74
N GLN A 1086 51.19 40.03 -3.21
CA GLN A 1086 50.12 39.24 -2.61
C GLN A 1086 49.48 38.38 -3.68
N HIS A 1087 49.19 37.12 -3.36
CA HIS A 1087 48.54 36.18 -4.27
C HIS A 1087 47.49 35.38 -3.52
N LEU A 1088 46.30 35.33 -4.08
CA LEU A 1088 45.15 34.58 -3.55
C LEU A 1088 45.01 33.29 -4.35
N MET A 1089 44.92 32.17 -3.65
CA MET A 1089 44.76 30.84 -4.24
C MET A 1089 43.42 30.27 -3.80
N PHE A 1090 42.53 30.05 -4.76
CA PHE A 1090 41.20 29.49 -4.59
C PHE A 1090 41.15 28.10 -5.22
N ASN A 1091 40.32 27.22 -4.66
CA ASN A 1091 39.72 26.16 -5.45
C ASN A 1091 38.47 26.75 -6.13
N THR A 1092 37.96 26.12 -7.19
CA THR A 1092 36.63 26.41 -7.74
C THR A 1092 35.58 26.37 -6.61
N ILE A 1093 34.67 27.34 -6.60
CA ILE A 1093 33.63 27.47 -5.58
C ILE A 1093 32.30 27.05 -6.21
N GLU A 1094 31.58 26.14 -5.56
CA GLU A 1094 30.22 25.77 -5.90
C GLU A 1094 29.23 26.55 -5.02
N ASP A 1095 28.19 27.10 -5.64
CA ASP A 1095 27.11 27.85 -5.01
C ASP A 1095 25.83 26.99 -4.91
N ALA A 1096 25.00 27.22 -3.89
CA ALA A 1096 23.70 26.59 -3.72
C ALA A 1096 22.68 26.91 -4.85
N ASP A 1097 22.94 27.91 -5.70
CA ASP A 1097 22.25 28.16 -6.98
C ASP A 1097 22.82 27.35 -8.17
N ASN A 1098 23.64 26.33 -7.90
CA ASN A 1098 24.39 25.52 -8.88
C ASN A 1098 25.30 26.36 -9.81
N LEU A 1099 25.83 27.47 -9.29
CA LEU A 1099 26.83 28.28 -9.99
C LEU A 1099 28.24 27.73 -9.70
N THR A 1100 29.06 27.68 -10.74
CA THR A 1100 30.49 27.32 -10.65
C THR A 1100 31.32 28.58 -10.82
N ILE A 1101 32.04 28.97 -9.76
CA ILE A 1101 32.87 30.18 -9.73
C ILE A 1101 34.35 29.81 -9.76
N ASP A 1102 35.06 30.23 -10.81
CA ASP A 1102 36.53 30.33 -10.78
C ASP A 1102 36.95 31.77 -10.49
N MET A 1103 37.81 31.93 -9.49
CA MET A 1103 38.37 33.21 -9.07
C MET A 1103 39.62 33.59 -9.87
N ASN A 1104 40.15 32.72 -10.73
CA ASN A 1104 41.38 32.91 -11.53
C ASN A 1104 42.65 33.25 -10.71
N ASN A 1105 42.64 32.95 -9.39
CA ASN A 1105 43.76 33.11 -8.45
C ASN A 1105 44.43 34.51 -8.46
N PRO A 1106 43.72 35.58 -8.09
CA PRO A 1106 44.16 36.96 -8.35
C PRO A 1106 45.49 37.33 -7.66
N SER A 1107 46.26 38.23 -8.29
CA SER A 1107 47.52 38.72 -7.76
C SER A 1107 47.59 40.25 -7.72
N GLN A 1108 48.39 40.79 -6.79
CA GLN A 1108 48.80 42.19 -6.86
C GLN A 1108 50.19 42.45 -6.29
N TRP A 1109 50.88 43.42 -6.88
CA TRP A 1109 52.01 44.13 -6.30
C TRP A 1109 51.54 45.41 -5.61
N LEU A 1110 52.32 45.86 -4.62
CA LEU A 1110 52.13 47.14 -3.96
C LEU A 1110 53.47 47.80 -3.68
N ILE A 1111 53.56 49.10 -3.97
CA ILE A 1111 54.64 49.97 -3.54
C ILE A 1111 54.07 50.96 -2.51
N ARG A 1112 54.76 51.09 -1.37
CA ARG A 1112 54.46 52.06 -0.32
C ARG A 1112 55.72 52.88 -0.02
N VAL A 1113 55.68 54.18 -0.29
CA VAL A 1113 56.72 55.14 0.10
C VAL A 1113 56.23 55.89 1.33
N SER A 1114 57.08 56.06 2.34
CA SER A 1114 56.64 56.56 3.65
C SER A 1114 57.70 57.43 4.31
N GLY A 1115 57.23 58.41 5.09
CA GLY A 1115 58.05 59.17 6.03
C GLY A 1115 57.43 59.12 7.42
N ARG A 1116 58.23 58.73 8.42
CA ARG A 1116 57.87 58.72 9.84
C ARG A 1116 58.71 59.75 10.59
N LEU A 1117 58.09 60.57 11.43
CA LEU A 1117 58.77 61.52 12.33
C LEU A 1117 58.48 61.09 13.76
N THR A 1118 59.52 60.75 14.53
CA THR A 1118 59.43 60.22 15.90
C THR A 1118 60.07 61.19 16.88
N LYS A 1119 59.33 61.59 17.92
CA LYS A 1119 59.85 62.34 19.07
C LYS A 1119 59.87 61.41 20.29
N THR A 1120 61.07 61.05 20.73
CA THR A 1120 61.32 60.34 21.99
C THR A 1120 61.53 61.34 23.12
N ILE A 1121 61.01 60.99 24.29
CA ILE A 1121 61.09 61.71 25.55
C ILE A 1121 61.64 60.74 26.59
N SER A 1122 62.84 61.02 27.09
CA SER A 1122 63.46 60.28 28.20
C SER A 1122 62.92 60.80 29.53
N THR A 1123 62.68 59.89 30.48
CA THR A 1123 62.29 60.24 31.85
C THR A 1123 63.41 59.86 32.84
N GLU A 1124 63.48 60.55 33.98
CA GLU A 1124 64.53 60.33 35.01
C GLU A 1124 64.63 58.88 35.53
N ASN A 1125 63.57 58.08 35.36
CA ASN A 1125 63.50 56.68 35.77
C ASN A 1125 63.87 55.68 34.65
N SER A 1126 64.64 56.11 33.64
CA SER A 1126 65.08 55.31 32.48
C SER A 1126 63.94 54.64 31.69
N ARG A 1127 62.78 55.30 31.62
CA ARG A 1127 61.60 54.82 30.86
C ARG A 1127 61.31 55.74 29.69
N PRO A 1128 61.71 55.39 28.44
CA PRO A 1128 61.41 56.19 27.27
C PRO A 1128 59.92 56.10 26.89
N MET A 1129 59.38 57.24 26.47
CA MET A 1129 58.10 57.35 25.78
C MET A 1129 58.33 58.04 24.44
N SER A 1130 57.75 57.53 23.36
CA SER A 1130 57.89 58.10 22.02
C SER A 1130 56.53 58.31 21.38
N PHE A 1131 56.38 59.45 20.72
CA PHE A 1131 55.23 59.83 19.90
C PHE A 1131 55.71 59.95 18.46
N TYR A 1132 54.93 59.46 17.49
CA TYR A 1132 55.29 59.60 16.08
C TYR A 1132 54.10 59.94 15.20
N GLY A 1133 54.39 60.66 14.12
CA GLY A 1133 53.50 60.80 12.96
C GLY A 1133 54.06 60.04 11.76
N LYS A 1134 53.19 59.51 10.90
CA LYS A 1134 53.55 58.84 9.64
C LYS A 1134 52.69 59.36 8.48
N VAL A 1135 53.28 59.45 7.31
CA VAL A 1135 52.58 59.65 6.03
C VAL A 1135 53.08 58.60 5.05
N ASN A 1136 52.15 57.88 4.42
CA ASN A 1136 52.41 56.80 3.48
C ASN A 1136 51.71 57.13 2.15
N LEU A 1137 52.45 57.17 1.04
CA LEU A 1137 51.90 57.13 -0.31
C LEU A 1137 51.90 55.67 -0.77
N ILE A 1138 50.73 55.17 -1.16
CA ILE A 1138 50.50 53.76 -1.52
C ILE A 1138 50.03 53.70 -2.97
N LYS A 1139 50.59 52.79 -3.76
CA LYS A 1139 50.13 52.44 -5.11
C LYS A 1139 50.13 50.93 -5.27
N THR A 1140 48.97 50.37 -5.59
CA THR A 1140 48.83 48.98 -6.04
C THR A 1140 49.04 48.89 -7.56
N PHE A 1141 49.52 47.72 -7.99
CA PHE A 1141 49.71 47.29 -9.37
C PHE A 1141 49.33 45.80 -9.41
N GLY A 1142 48.06 45.50 -9.63
CA GLY A 1142 47.55 44.13 -9.69
C GLY A 1142 46.74 43.92 -10.95
N ASP A 1143 46.41 42.67 -11.21
CA ASP A 1143 45.81 42.26 -12.48
C ASP A 1143 44.41 42.89 -12.65
N ASP A 1144 44.18 43.51 -13.80
CA ASP A 1144 42.87 43.85 -14.38
C ASP A 1144 42.16 42.59 -14.91
N GLY A 1145 42.28 41.50 -14.16
CA GLY A 1145 41.82 40.17 -14.52
C GLY A 1145 40.32 39.95 -14.26
N THR A 1146 39.78 38.91 -14.88
CA THR A 1146 38.40 38.47 -14.74
C THR A 1146 38.25 37.38 -13.68
N ILE A 1147 37.07 37.27 -13.08
CA ILE A 1147 36.58 36.02 -12.47
C ILE A 1147 35.53 35.41 -13.40
N HIS A 1148 35.43 34.09 -13.42
CA HIS A 1148 34.50 33.37 -14.30
C HIS A 1148 33.34 32.79 -13.49
N ILE A 1149 32.11 33.19 -13.85
CA ILE A 1149 30.85 32.69 -13.28
C ILE A 1149 29.89 32.42 -14.45
N GLY A 1150 30.15 31.36 -15.21
CA GLY A 1150 29.53 31.06 -16.52
C GLY A 1150 29.90 32.02 -17.65
N ARG A 1151 30.16 33.29 -17.31
CA ARG A 1151 30.76 34.35 -18.13
C ARG A 1151 31.79 35.12 -17.30
N ASP A 1152 32.67 35.83 -17.99
CA ASP A 1152 33.75 36.60 -17.37
C ASP A 1152 33.27 37.95 -16.84
N PHE A 1153 33.80 38.35 -15.68
CA PHE A 1153 33.57 39.64 -15.03
C PHE A 1153 34.91 40.23 -14.54
N ASP A 1154 35.34 41.37 -15.05
CA ASP A 1154 36.57 42.05 -14.61
C ASP A 1154 36.52 42.50 -13.13
N LEU A 1155 37.68 42.56 -12.48
CA LEU A 1155 37.87 43.04 -11.11
C LEU A 1155 38.29 44.52 -11.07
N ASP A 1156 37.85 45.25 -10.04
CA ASP A 1156 38.25 46.65 -9.82
C ASP A 1156 39.60 46.75 -9.08
N PRO A 1157 40.57 47.56 -9.56
CA PRO A 1157 41.87 47.70 -8.92
C PRO A 1157 41.82 48.54 -7.62
N MET A 1158 42.55 48.12 -6.58
CA MET A 1158 42.66 48.83 -5.30
C MET A 1158 43.16 50.30 -5.39
N GLY A 1159 43.85 50.65 -6.47
CA GLY A 1159 44.24 52.01 -6.81
C GLY A 1159 45.38 52.63 -5.96
N PRO A 1160 45.67 53.93 -6.17
CA PRO A 1160 46.53 54.74 -5.34
C PRO A 1160 45.78 55.35 -4.15
N ALA A 1161 46.46 55.45 -3.02
CA ALA A 1161 45.95 56.06 -1.80
C ALA A 1161 47.05 56.81 -1.03
N ILE A 1162 46.63 57.76 -0.19
CA ILE A 1162 47.48 58.38 0.82
C ILE A 1162 46.97 58.01 2.21
N GLU A 1163 47.85 57.55 3.11
CA GLU A 1163 47.52 57.28 4.50
C GLU A 1163 48.31 58.23 5.41
N GLY A 1164 47.60 58.91 6.32
CA GLY A 1164 48.19 59.65 7.44
C GLY A 1164 47.90 58.93 8.74
N GLY A 1165 48.82 58.97 9.71
CA GLY A 1165 48.56 58.39 11.03
C GLY A 1165 49.49 58.89 12.13
N ILE A 1166 49.11 58.58 13.36
CA ILE A 1166 49.87 58.92 14.58
C ILE A 1166 49.89 57.72 15.54
N GLY A 1167 50.93 57.63 16.35
CA GLY A 1167 51.03 56.58 17.36
C GLY A 1167 51.96 56.92 18.51
N ILE A 1168 51.91 56.04 19.51
CA ILE A 1168 52.66 56.11 20.77
C ILE A 1168 53.32 54.75 21.04
N ASN A 1169 54.53 54.77 21.57
CA ASN A 1169 55.21 53.60 22.13
C ASN A 1169 55.82 54.01 23.48
N ALA A 1170 55.42 53.34 24.55
CA ALA A 1170 55.76 53.69 25.93
C ALA A 1170 56.29 52.47 26.70
N GLN A 1171 57.51 52.58 27.23
CA GLN A 1171 58.08 51.55 28.09
C GLN A 1171 57.61 51.74 29.54
N LEU A 1172 56.79 50.82 30.05
CA LEU A 1172 56.24 50.92 31.40
C LEU A 1172 57.18 50.30 32.46
N SER A 1173 58.01 49.32 32.07
CA SER A 1173 59.06 48.73 32.91
C SER A 1173 60.22 48.20 32.05
N HIS A 1174 61.30 47.71 32.66
CA HIS A 1174 62.46 47.13 31.94
C HIS A 1174 62.08 46.00 30.96
N ASN A 1175 60.99 45.29 31.26
CA ASN A 1175 60.51 44.12 30.53
C ASN A 1175 59.17 44.36 29.79
N PHE A 1176 58.41 45.41 30.09
CA PHE A 1176 57.06 45.64 29.53
C PHE A 1176 56.94 46.97 28.76
N SER A 1177 56.40 46.89 27.55
CA SER A 1177 56.10 48.05 26.68
C SER A 1177 54.68 47.98 26.11
N LEU A 1178 54.08 49.16 25.91
CA LEU A 1178 52.73 49.37 25.38
C LEU A 1178 52.80 50.22 24.10
N HIS A 1179 52.06 49.80 23.07
CA HIS A 1179 51.98 50.48 21.78
C HIS A 1179 50.52 50.81 21.41
N GLY A 1180 50.32 51.95 20.74
CA GLY A 1180 49.05 52.33 20.12
C GLY A 1180 49.29 53.13 18.83
N ASP A 1181 48.48 52.88 17.79
CA ASP A 1181 48.60 53.50 16.47
C ASP A 1181 47.21 53.65 15.83
N VAL A 1182 46.94 54.83 15.27
CA VAL A 1182 45.72 55.13 14.50
C VAL A 1182 46.09 55.77 13.17
N SER A 1183 45.42 55.39 12.10
CA SER A 1183 45.63 55.94 10.76
C SER A 1183 44.33 56.07 9.97
N TYR A 1184 44.36 56.93 8.96
CA TYR A 1184 43.31 57.09 7.97
C TYR A 1184 43.92 57.08 6.57
N GLN A 1185 43.43 56.17 5.73
CA GLN A 1185 43.76 56.05 4.31
C GLN A 1185 42.65 56.69 3.48
N GLN A 1186 43.04 57.52 2.51
CA GLN A 1186 42.16 58.13 1.53
C GLN A 1186 42.59 57.73 0.11
N LYS A 1187 41.67 57.17 -0.67
CA LYS A 1187 41.89 56.89 -2.11
C LYS A 1187 42.11 58.18 -2.90
N LEU A 1188 42.94 58.10 -3.94
CA LEU A 1188 43.29 59.23 -4.81
C LEU A 1188 42.65 59.15 -6.22
N GLN A 1189 41.88 58.10 -6.51
CA GLN A 1189 41.11 57.92 -7.74
C GLN A 1189 39.62 57.61 -7.42
N LYS A 1190 38.79 57.43 -8.45
CA LYS A 1190 37.39 56.98 -8.29
C LYS A 1190 37.35 55.60 -7.65
N THR A 1191 38.10 54.66 -8.22
CA THR A 1191 38.30 53.30 -7.70
C THR A 1191 39.22 53.29 -6.48
N GLY A 1192 39.04 52.30 -5.60
CA GLY A 1192 39.94 52.02 -4.49
C GLY A 1192 39.31 52.18 -3.10
N ILE A 1193 40.12 52.06 -2.06
CA ILE A 1193 39.67 51.98 -0.67
C ILE A 1193 40.09 53.21 0.16
N SER A 1194 39.11 53.90 0.73
CA SER A 1194 39.31 54.82 1.88
C SER A 1194 38.90 54.13 3.18
N GLY A 1195 39.55 54.42 4.31
CA GLY A 1195 39.27 53.74 5.58
C GLY A 1195 40.13 54.19 6.76
N ALA A 1196 39.79 53.75 7.95
CA ALA A 1196 40.54 53.97 9.19
C ALA A 1196 41.16 52.65 9.70
N SER A 1197 42.35 52.72 10.31
CA SER A 1197 42.92 51.61 11.09
C SER A 1197 43.21 52.04 12.53
N PHE A 1198 43.05 51.10 13.45
CA PHE A 1198 43.44 51.23 14.85
C PHE A 1198 44.20 49.98 15.27
N SER A 1199 45.19 50.12 16.16
CA SER A 1199 45.88 49.00 16.77
C SER A 1199 46.42 49.35 18.15
N GLY A 1200 46.32 48.41 19.08
CA GLY A 1200 46.98 48.45 20.38
C GLY A 1200 47.70 47.13 20.65
N GLY A 1201 48.80 47.17 21.39
CA GLY A 1201 49.52 45.94 21.72
C GLY A 1201 50.54 46.08 22.84
N ILE A 1202 50.93 44.93 23.37
CA ILE A 1202 51.86 44.78 24.47
C ILE A 1202 53.03 43.88 24.04
N ARG A 1203 54.23 44.18 24.54
CA ARG A 1203 55.41 43.33 24.35
C ARG A 1203 56.13 43.12 25.68
N TYR A 1204 56.44 41.86 25.95
CA TYR A 1204 57.23 41.41 27.06
C TYR A 1204 58.60 40.93 26.58
N GLN A 1205 59.67 41.51 27.13
CA GLN A 1205 61.05 41.06 26.96
C GLN A 1205 61.41 40.21 28.19
N PHE A 1206 62.08 39.07 27.99
CA PHE A 1206 62.66 38.28 29.06
C PHE A 1206 64.06 38.81 29.40
#